data_AF-A0A3D0GX08-F1
#
_entry.id   AF-A0A3D0GX08-F1
#
_cell.length_a   1.000
_cell.length_b   1.000
_cell.length_c   1.000
_cell.angle_alpha   90.00
_cell.angle_beta   90.00
_cell.angle_gamma   90.00
#
_symmetry.space_group_name_H-M   'P 1'
#
loop_
_entity.id
_entity.type
_entity.pdbx_description
1 polymer ?
#
loop_
_entity_poly.entity_id
_entity_poly.type
_entity_poly.pdbx_seq_one_letter_code
_entity_poly.pdbx_strand_id
1 'polypeptide(L)'
;HRYSIADGIRDGNVLGFDPYKVLTYADKDVREAVALEKAKASSVEEALADPAKSAMYYKYMDPSQVPMAGEEGADGKHIKGIEEFIGTSQYRDIKHKSMVVKDIKDNWIRLSHGGKFHAILATSSIPEAIEYYRLIRKEIPNLKVTGLFDPSIDNNGGAIFKEDGLIEIIEDYNRAYDQNFSLRGGNNARSYAMMKKDISARLAHKAPYLMIDRQPDKQLDLLIVVDQMLTGFDSKWVNTLYMDKLLKYENIIQAFSRTNRIFNNNEKPFGTIRYYRYPHTMEKNIEKAIKLYSGDKPAGLFVQKLEHNLNKLNEIYRDISELFENAGVENFEKLPMDVADRGRFALLFKRFNNYLEASMIQGFTWKENEYSFVHEEDNSTSIVEMEFDETTYLVLVMRYKELFGRGPGPEGEEPPYDIEPSLIEIDTGRIDTNYMNSKFEKYLWILSQKNVDSEEVQRTLDELHKSFAVLSQTEQKYANIFLHDVESGKAQMEPGKTFREYIVIYEMKIKDNHIKRVVNRLGVYEEKLRALMNSTVTSENINEYGRFDDLRATINKEKAKLYFEQKEKTSIPMYMVNIKAADLLRDFILSGGFNIDGDANDMDDGNTDANSIHEDADHYINQGCSVVQRIDMITQPRGGYINPSSLECIQLGAGIEELEPENVQPQLVGMAVDYLTRFMTGTLVREAFAVSMLGANSVDHGFRAELLLGRIKGLDDESITAAINLVCYDNCARRASAPIPSEDDTMVDQSTISNIRIMVTRAVKFFEDYGPKVLDGFTMEGGYTDKIITGDGDFITSDTLWDFKVSKNPPNSRYTLQLLVYWRMGLHSIHSEFQSIKYLGIYNPRLNTVYRIDVDSIPAEVIEAVEKDVIGY
;
A
#
# COMPACT_ATOMS: atom_id res chain seq x y z
N HIS A 1 12.97 12.84 44.42
CA HIS A 1 12.25 13.08 43.16
C HIS A 1 11.45 11.83 42.80
N ARG A 2 10.11 11.86 42.87
CA ARG A 2 9.26 10.75 42.42
C ARG A 2 8.83 11.08 40.99
N TYR A 3 9.36 10.35 40.01
CA TYR A 3 8.94 10.46 38.62
C TYR A 3 7.52 9.88 38.50
N SER A 4 6.55 10.71 38.14
CA SER A 4 5.13 10.32 38.03
C SER A 4 4.77 9.94 36.58
N ILE A 5 3.59 9.35 36.38
CA ILE A 5 3.07 9.08 35.03
C ILE A 5 2.83 10.39 34.26
N ALA A 6 2.41 11.44 34.97
CA ALA A 6 2.27 12.76 34.37
C ALA A 6 3.62 13.32 33.86
N ASP A 7 4.72 13.08 34.58
CA ASP A 7 6.07 13.40 34.10
C ASP A 7 6.43 12.55 32.87
N GLY A 8 6.11 11.25 32.90
CA GLY A 8 6.28 10.35 31.78
C GLY A 8 5.58 10.80 30.49
N ILE A 9 4.36 11.32 30.60
CA ILE A 9 3.61 11.82 29.43
C ILE A 9 4.16 13.16 28.96
N ARG A 10 4.44 14.08 29.89
CA ARG A 10 5.01 15.38 29.56
C ARG A 10 6.36 15.25 28.84
N ASP A 11 7.17 14.30 29.26
CA ASP A 11 8.50 14.05 28.70
C ASP A 11 8.43 13.17 27.42
N GLY A 12 7.22 12.81 26.95
CA GLY A 12 7.01 12.02 25.73
C GLY A 12 7.47 10.56 25.83
N ASN A 13 7.57 10.01 27.05
CA ASN A 13 8.03 8.65 27.32
C ASN A 13 6.89 7.62 27.44
N VAL A 14 5.66 8.08 27.62
CA VAL A 14 4.42 7.28 27.57
C VAL A 14 3.29 8.12 26.98
N LEU A 15 2.27 7.46 26.44
CA LEU A 15 1.11 8.14 25.85
C LEU A 15 0.07 8.55 26.91
N GLY A 16 -0.80 9.48 26.53
CA GLY A 16 -2.01 9.81 27.30
C GLY A 16 -3.11 8.76 27.18
N PHE A 17 -4.24 9.00 27.85
CA PHE A 17 -5.41 8.12 27.82
C PHE A 17 -6.65 8.83 27.29
N ASP A 18 -7.51 8.09 26.61
CA ASP A 18 -8.84 8.54 26.18
C ASP A 18 -9.95 7.67 26.80
N PRO A 19 -10.45 8.03 27.99
CA PRO A 19 -11.51 7.28 28.65
C PRO A 19 -12.90 7.61 28.09
N TYR A 20 -13.71 6.57 27.93
CA TYR A 20 -15.10 6.62 27.50
C TYR A 20 -16.00 5.94 28.53
N LYS A 21 -16.93 6.73 29.08
CA LYS A 21 -18.09 6.25 29.82
C LYS A 21 -19.08 5.65 28.84
N VAL A 22 -19.30 4.34 28.88
CA VAL A 22 -20.24 3.67 27.98
C VAL A 22 -21.45 3.16 28.76
N LEU A 23 -22.60 3.78 28.54
CA LEU A 23 -23.85 3.42 29.19
C LEU A 23 -24.47 2.20 28.49
N THR A 24 -24.62 1.10 29.23
CA THR A 24 -25.32 -0.11 28.76
C THR A 24 -26.82 -0.09 29.09
N TYR A 25 -27.21 0.81 29.98
CA TYR A 25 -28.58 1.14 30.35
C TYR A 25 -28.71 2.65 30.38
N ALA A 26 -29.85 3.21 29.97
CA ALA A 26 -30.08 4.64 30.07
C ALA A 26 -30.18 5.06 31.54
N ASP A 27 -29.54 6.17 31.91
CA ASP A 27 -29.54 6.68 33.29
C ASP A 27 -30.97 6.91 33.82
N LYS A 28 -31.88 7.36 32.94
CA LYS A 28 -33.30 7.54 33.27
C LYS A 28 -33.95 6.24 33.71
N ASP A 29 -33.74 5.15 32.97
CA ASP A 29 -34.36 3.85 33.26
C ASP A 29 -33.84 3.27 34.57
N VAL A 30 -32.52 3.39 34.78
CA VAL A 30 -31.84 2.96 35.99
C VAL A 30 -32.35 3.73 37.21
N ARG A 31 -32.49 5.05 37.07
CA ARG A 31 -32.98 5.94 38.10
C ARG A 31 -34.44 5.66 38.45
N GLU A 32 -35.29 5.46 37.45
CA GLU A 32 -36.70 5.11 37.64
C GLU A 32 -36.85 3.79 38.40
N ALA A 33 -36.07 2.76 38.05
CA ALA A 33 -36.09 1.48 38.74
C ALA A 33 -35.73 1.61 40.23
N VAL A 34 -34.68 2.37 40.56
CA VAL A 34 -34.29 2.63 41.95
C VAL A 34 -35.35 3.48 42.67
N ALA A 35 -35.90 4.49 42.00
CA ALA A 35 -36.94 5.35 42.56
C ALA A 35 -38.19 4.55 42.94
N LEU A 36 -38.65 3.63 42.09
CA LEU A 36 -39.78 2.73 42.37
C LEU A 36 -39.49 1.78 43.54
N GLU A 37 -38.29 1.19 43.57
CA GLU A 37 -37.86 0.31 44.66
C GLU A 37 -37.88 1.06 46.01
N LYS A 38 -37.33 2.28 46.05
CA LYS A 38 -37.28 3.11 47.27
C LYS A 38 -38.63 3.67 47.67
N ALA A 39 -39.50 3.97 46.71
CA ALA A 39 -40.90 4.32 46.95
C ALA A 39 -41.78 3.12 47.35
N LYS A 40 -41.27 1.89 47.25
CA LYS A 40 -42.03 0.64 47.45
C LYS A 40 -43.29 0.61 46.58
N ALA A 41 -43.10 0.94 45.30
CA ALA A 41 -44.15 0.97 44.28
C ALA A 41 -43.79 0.04 43.13
N SER A 42 -44.81 -0.55 42.50
CA SER A 42 -44.67 -1.48 41.39
C SER A 42 -44.76 -0.78 40.03
N SER A 43 -45.31 0.43 39.99
CA SER A 43 -45.39 1.30 38.81
C SER A 43 -45.31 2.78 39.20
N VAL A 44 -45.05 3.64 38.20
CA VAL A 44 -45.01 5.10 38.40
C VAL A 44 -46.37 5.61 38.87
N GLU A 45 -47.47 5.11 38.31
CA GLU A 45 -48.83 5.49 38.72
C GLU A 45 -49.10 5.16 40.18
N GLU A 46 -48.64 3.98 40.66
CA GLU A 46 -48.78 3.59 42.07
C GLU A 46 -47.93 4.49 42.99
N ALA A 47 -46.73 4.86 42.55
CA ALA A 47 -45.87 5.79 43.29
C ALA A 47 -46.51 7.19 43.39
N LEU A 48 -47.12 7.67 42.31
CA LEU A 48 -47.72 9.01 42.25
C LEU A 48 -49.08 9.11 42.95
N ALA A 49 -49.79 7.99 43.15
CA ALA A 49 -51.08 7.96 43.81
C ALA A 49 -51.02 8.17 45.34
N ASP A 50 -49.86 7.93 45.97
CA ASP A 50 -49.63 8.14 47.41
C ASP A 50 -48.64 9.30 47.63
N PRO A 51 -48.98 10.34 48.42
CA PRO A 51 -48.12 11.50 48.61
C PRO A 51 -46.72 11.18 49.18
N ALA A 52 -46.61 10.18 50.05
CA ALA A 52 -45.33 9.80 50.64
C ALA A 52 -44.48 8.97 49.66
N LYS A 53 -45.09 8.06 48.90
CA LYS A 53 -44.41 7.33 47.81
C LYS A 53 -43.98 8.28 46.70
N SER A 54 -44.81 9.26 46.35
CA SER A 54 -44.55 10.26 45.32
C SER A 54 -43.34 11.12 45.68
N ALA A 55 -43.28 11.62 46.92
CA ALA A 55 -42.14 12.38 47.42
C ALA A 55 -40.83 11.56 47.37
N MET A 56 -40.89 10.27 47.73
CA MET A 56 -39.74 9.38 47.64
C MET A 56 -39.32 9.10 46.20
N TYR A 57 -40.28 8.83 45.30
CA TYR A 57 -40.02 8.62 43.88
C TYR A 57 -39.34 9.83 43.24
N TYR A 58 -39.91 11.03 43.41
CA TYR A 58 -39.34 12.25 42.84
C TYR A 58 -37.99 12.63 43.44
N LYS A 59 -37.74 12.35 44.73
CA LYS A 59 -36.42 12.54 45.34
C LYS A 59 -35.32 11.75 44.61
N TYR A 60 -35.58 10.49 44.28
CA TYR A 60 -34.61 9.65 43.56
C TYR A 60 -34.58 9.95 42.06
N MET A 61 -35.65 10.51 41.48
CA MET A 61 -35.68 10.99 40.10
C MET A 61 -34.93 12.32 39.89
N ASP A 62 -34.70 13.10 40.94
CA ASP A 62 -34.01 14.40 40.90
C ASP A 62 -32.46 14.22 40.97
N PRO A 63 -31.71 14.52 39.87
CA PRO A 63 -30.26 14.38 39.85
C PRO A 63 -29.54 15.30 40.85
N SER A 64 -30.15 16.43 41.23
CA SER A 64 -29.57 17.38 42.19
C SER A 64 -29.64 16.89 43.63
N GLN A 65 -30.56 15.97 43.93
CA GLN A 65 -30.71 15.39 45.27
C GLN A 65 -30.02 14.04 45.41
N VAL A 66 -30.06 13.21 44.35
CA VAL A 66 -29.39 11.90 44.34
C VAL A 66 -28.59 11.76 43.04
N PRO A 67 -27.27 11.99 43.06
CA PRO A 67 -26.44 11.81 41.87
C PRO A 67 -26.34 10.32 41.49
N MET A 68 -25.90 10.04 40.26
CA MET A 68 -25.72 8.65 39.80
C MET A 68 -24.68 7.90 40.63
N ALA A 69 -23.54 8.51 40.90
CA ALA A 69 -22.49 7.96 41.74
C ALA A 69 -22.48 8.61 43.13
N GLY A 70 -22.18 7.82 44.17
CA GLY A 70 -22.10 8.34 45.54
C GLY A 70 -21.02 9.40 45.73
N GLU A 71 -21.18 10.18 46.80
CA GLU A 71 -20.30 11.30 47.13
C GLU A 71 -20.07 11.41 48.64
N GLU A 72 -18.97 12.03 49.03
CA GLU A 72 -18.71 12.34 50.43
C GLU A 72 -19.38 13.66 50.77
N GLY A 73 -20.30 13.63 51.75
CA GLY A 73 -20.95 14.83 52.27
C GLY A 73 -19.98 15.71 53.06
N ALA A 74 -20.38 16.97 53.29
CA ALA A 74 -19.57 17.94 54.03
C ALA A 74 -19.24 17.53 55.49
N ASP A 75 -19.99 16.57 56.05
CA ASP A 75 -19.77 15.97 57.38
C ASP A 75 -18.86 14.73 57.34
N GLY A 76 -18.28 14.41 56.18
CA GLY A 76 -17.44 13.24 55.95
C GLY A 76 -18.22 11.92 55.83
N LYS A 77 -19.56 11.93 55.81
CA LYS A 77 -20.36 10.73 55.60
C LYS A 77 -20.57 10.46 54.13
N HIS A 78 -20.52 9.18 53.75
CA HIS A 78 -20.77 8.73 52.40
C HIS A 78 -22.27 8.76 52.08
N ILE A 79 -22.65 9.57 51.10
CA ILE A 79 -24.01 9.66 50.54
C ILE A 79 -24.06 8.73 49.33
N LYS A 80 -24.96 7.76 49.37
CA LYS A 80 -25.12 6.78 48.29
C LYS A 80 -25.74 7.42 47.05
N GLY A 81 -25.14 7.18 45.89
CA GLY A 81 -25.74 7.49 44.59
C GLY A 81 -26.66 6.38 44.09
N ILE A 82 -27.35 6.63 42.97
CA ILE A 82 -28.26 5.67 42.31
C ILE A 82 -27.58 4.32 42.07
N GLU A 83 -26.36 4.31 41.55
CA GLU A 83 -25.62 3.10 41.19
C GLU A 83 -25.32 2.18 42.38
N GLU A 84 -25.25 2.72 43.60
CA GLU A 84 -25.00 1.94 44.82
C GLU A 84 -26.25 1.22 45.35
N PHE A 85 -27.43 1.55 44.83
CA PHE A 85 -28.66 0.84 45.12
C PHE A 85 -28.90 -0.32 44.15
N ILE A 86 -28.16 -0.37 43.04
CA ILE A 86 -28.29 -1.40 42.00
C ILE A 86 -27.48 -2.63 42.38
N GLY A 87 -28.14 -3.79 42.39
CA GLY A 87 -27.49 -5.08 42.59
C GLY A 87 -26.54 -5.46 41.44
N THR A 88 -25.53 -6.27 41.74
CA THR A 88 -24.57 -6.77 40.73
C THR A 88 -25.22 -7.64 39.65
N SER A 89 -26.44 -8.14 39.88
CA SER A 89 -27.22 -8.93 38.92
C SER A 89 -27.53 -8.18 37.63
N GLN A 90 -27.76 -6.86 37.68
CA GLN A 90 -28.06 -6.06 36.48
C GLN A 90 -26.92 -6.09 35.45
N TYR A 91 -25.68 -6.12 35.93
CA TYR A 91 -24.49 -6.17 35.08
C TYR A 91 -24.09 -7.61 34.71
N ARG A 92 -24.71 -8.62 35.32
CA ARG A 92 -24.54 -10.03 34.96
C ARG A 92 -25.52 -10.49 33.89
N ASP A 93 -26.58 -9.72 33.63
CA ASP A 93 -27.59 -10.06 32.64
C ASP A 93 -27.03 -10.08 31.21
N ILE A 94 -27.63 -10.91 30.36
CA ILE A 94 -27.29 -11.02 28.94
C ILE A 94 -27.49 -9.68 28.22
N LYS A 95 -28.50 -8.88 28.61
CA LYS A 95 -28.75 -7.57 28.02
C LYS A 95 -27.54 -6.64 28.17
N HIS A 96 -26.95 -6.57 29.36
CA HIS A 96 -25.73 -5.79 29.60
C HIS A 96 -24.58 -6.28 28.71
N LYS A 97 -24.28 -7.59 28.75
CA LYS A 97 -23.17 -8.17 27.99
C LYS A 97 -23.33 -7.98 26.49
N SER A 98 -24.55 -8.11 25.97
CA SER A 98 -24.86 -7.86 24.56
C SER A 98 -24.59 -6.41 24.17
N MET A 99 -24.89 -5.44 25.04
CA MET A 99 -24.55 -4.03 24.78
C MET A 99 -23.04 -3.79 24.76
N VAL A 100 -22.28 -4.43 25.66
CA VAL A 100 -20.81 -4.37 25.65
C VAL A 100 -20.24 -4.98 24.37
N VAL A 101 -20.69 -6.18 23.98
CA VAL A 101 -20.23 -6.85 22.75
C VAL A 101 -20.61 -6.05 21.50
N LYS A 102 -21.79 -5.42 21.50
CA LYS A 102 -22.20 -4.51 20.43
C LYS A 102 -21.26 -3.30 20.33
N ASP A 103 -20.93 -2.66 21.45
CA ASP A 103 -19.98 -1.54 21.48
C ASP A 103 -18.59 -1.95 20.96
N ILE A 104 -18.10 -3.14 21.35
CA ILE A 104 -16.85 -3.68 20.82
C ILE A 104 -16.96 -3.88 19.30
N LYS A 105 -18.03 -4.52 18.82
CA LYS A 105 -18.26 -4.81 17.39
C LYS A 105 -18.31 -3.54 16.54
N ASP A 106 -19.13 -2.58 16.95
CA ASP A 106 -19.41 -1.36 16.19
C ASP A 106 -18.16 -0.47 16.09
N ASN A 107 -17.26 -0.56 17.07
CA ASN A 107 -16.06 0.27 17.14
C ASN A 107 -14.76 -0.47 16.82
N TRP A 108 -14.79 -1.80 16.58
CA TRP A 108 -13.60 -2.63 16.47
C TRP A 108 -12.65 -2.13 15.38
N ILE A 109 -13.14 -1.96 14.15
CA ILE A 109 -12.32 -1.59 12.99
C ILE A 109 -11.62 -0.24 13.24
N ARG A 110 -12.34 0.74 13.78
CA ARG A 110 -11.79 2.07 14.08
C ARG A 110 -10.75 2.00 15.20
N LEU A 111 -11.12 1.42 16.35
CA LEU A 111 -10.24 1.42 17.53
C LEU A 111 -9.03 0.49 17.38
N SER A 112 -9.12 -0.59 16.60
CA SER A 112 -7.98 -1.47 16.30
C SER A 112 -7.13 -1.01 15.12
N HIS A 113 -7.51 0.09 14.44
CA HIS A 113 -6.87 0.56 13.21
C HIS A 113 -6.83 -0.54 12.15
N GLY A 114 -8.02 -1.05 11.80
CA GLY A 114 -8.15 -2.13 10.82
C GLY A 114 -7.60 -3.48 11.28
N GLY A 115 -7.47 -3.70 12.60
CA GLY A 115 -6.88 -4.91 13.17
C GLY A 115 -5.39 -4.85 13.42
N LYS A 116 -4.72 -3.71 13.22
CA LYS A 116 -3.29 -3.54 13.52
C LYS A 116 -2.98 -3.63 15.03
N PHE A 117 -3.86 -3.11 15.87
CA PHE A 117 -3.71 -3.11 17.32
C PHE A 117 -4.66 -4.10 18.01
N HIS A 118 -4.16 -4.68 19.10
CA HIS A 118 -4.88 -5.61 19.95
C HIS A 118 -5.62 -4.90 21.07
N ALA A 119 -6.56 -5.61 21.67
CA ALA A 119 -7.31 -5.13 22.82
C ALA A 119 -7.37 -6.14 23.98
N ILE A 120 -7.69 -5.62 25.17
CA ILE A 120 -7.96 -6.43 26.36
C ILE A 120 -9.38 -6.13 26.83
N LEU A 121 -10.14 -7.18 27.18
CA LEU A 121 -11.43 -7.08 27.89
C LEU A 121 -11.27 -7.57 29.32
N ALA A 122 -11.30 -6.65 30.30
CA ALA A 122 -11.24 -6.95 31.72
C ALA A 122 -12.66 -7.16 32.29
N THR A 123 -12.91 -8.33 32.85
CA THR A 123 -14.21 -8.73 33.41
C THR A 123 -14.17 -8.89 34.92
N SER A 124 -15.32 -8.84 35.59
CA SER A 124 -15.41 -8.98 37.05
C SER A 124 -15.17 -10.39 37.58
N SER A 125 -15.41 -11.44 36.79
CA SER A 125 -15.32 -12.82 37.27
C SER A 125 -15.07 -13.83 36.15
N ILE A 126 -14.60 -15.04 36.50
CA ILE A 126 -14.34 -16.14 35.55
C ILE A 126 -15.62 -16.55 34.79
N PRO A 127 -16.79 -16.75 35.45
CA PRO A 127 -18.01 -17.06 34.73
C PRO A 127 -18.36 -16.01 33.67
N GLU A 128 -18.23 -14.72 34.02
CA GLU A 128 -18.50 -13.63 33.08
C GLU A 128 -17.49 -13.61 31.93
N ALA A 129 -16.21 -13.90 32.17
CA ALA A 129 -15.21 -14.03 31.11
C ALA A 129 -15.58 -15.12 30.10
N ILE A 130 -16.05 -16.29 30.58
CA ILE A 130 -16.50 -17.40 29.72
C ILE A 130 -17.76 -17.02 28.94
N GLU A 131 -18.70 -16.33 29.58
CA GLU A 131 -19.92 -15.86 28.92
C GLU A 131 -19.63 -14.83 27.84
N TYR A 132 -18.72 -13.87 28.10
CA TYR A 132 -18.24 -12.92 27.08
C TYR A 132 -17.52 -13.64 25.94
N TYR A 133 -16.65 -14.60 26.23
CA TYR A 133 -15.97 -15.40 25.22
C TYR A 133 -16.96 -16.06 24.25
N ARG A 134 -17.95 -16.76 24.80
CA ARG A 134 -19.00 -17.42 24.00
C ARG A 134 -19.85 -16.43 23.22
N LEU A 135 -20.22 -15.31 23.83
CA LEU A 135 -21.04 -14.28 23.17
C LEU A 135 -20.29 -13.59 22.03
N ILE A 136 -19.01 -13.26 22.22
CA ILE A 136 -18.17 -12.64 21.18
C ILE A 136 -17.98 -13.59 20.01
N ARG A 137 -17.67 -14.87 20.26
CA ARG A 137 -17.56 -15.87 19.20
C ARG A 137 -18.84 -16.04 18.37
N LYS A 138 -20.00 -15.84 19.00
CA LYS A 138 -21.30 -15.89 18.34
C LYS A 138 -21.58 -14.64 17.51
N GLU A 139 -21.38 -13.45 18.09
CA GLU A 139 -21.80 -12.17 17.48
C GLU A 139 -20.74 -11.56 16.54
N ILE A 140 -19.47 -11.96 16.71
CA ILE A 140 -18.30 -11.50 15.96
C ILE A 140 -17.38 -12.70 15.60
N PRO A 141 -17.83 -13.64 14.74
CA PRO A 141 -17.13 -14.90 14.51
C PRO A 141 -15.73 -14.75 13.90
N ASN A 142 -15.45 -13.63 13.21
CA ASN A 142 -14.16 -13.36 12.59
C ASN A 142 -13.12 -12.77 13.56
N LEU A 143 -13.53 -12.35 14.76
CA LEU A 143 -12.65 -11.76 15.75
C LEU A 143 -11.89 -12.86 16.51
N LYS A 144 -10.56 -12.84 16.45
CA LYS A 144 -9.72 -13.84 17.09
C LYS A 144 -9.59 -13.55 18.57
N VAL A 145 -10.43 -14.21 19.36
CA VAL A 145 -10.56 -14.00 20.79
C VAL A 145 -10.06 -15.20 21.60
N THR A 146 -9.46 -14.95 22.77
CA THR A 146 -9.15 -15.99 23.75
C THR A 146 -9.28 -15.47 25.18
N GLY A 147 -9.25 -16.37 26.16
CA GLY A 147 -9.38 -16.06 27.59
C GLY A 147 -8.16 -16.48 28.40
N LEU A 148 -7.73 -15.61 29.33
CA LEU A 148 -6.65 -15.90 30.27
C LEU A 148 -7.05 -15.51 31.70
N PHE A 149 -7.24 -16.52 32.56
CA PHE A 149 -7.59 -16.33 33.97
C PHE A 149 -7.03 -17.46 34.83
N ASP A 150 -6.80 -17.17 36.12
CA ASP A 150 -6.20 -18.12 37.03
C ASP A 150 -7.23 -19.19 37.46
N PRO A 151 -6.99 -20.49 37.20
CA PRO A 151 -7.92 -21.56 37.57
C PRO A 151 -8.12 -21.70 39.09
N SER A 152 -7.19 -21.18 39.90
CA SER A 152 -7.21 -21.30 41.36
C SER A 152 -8.06 -20.22 42.06
N ILE A 153 -8.51 -19.20 41.33
CA ILE A 153 -9.34 -18.11 41.90
C ILE A 153 -10.79 -18.59 42.06
N ASP A 154 -11.22 -18.84 43.30
CA ASP A 154 -12.60 -19.22 43.60
C ASP A 154 -13.51 -18.01 43.81
N ASN A 155 -14.09 -17.52 42.71
CA ASN A 155 -15.19 -16.56 42.76
C ASN A 155 -16.53 -17.30 42.69
N ASN A 156 -17.10 -17.64 43.86
CA ASN A 156 -18.46 -18.13 44.14
C ASN A 156 -19.11 -19.11 43.14
N GLY A 157 -18.89 -20.42 43.34
CA GLY A 157 -19.75 -21.51 42.85
C GLY A 157 -19.54 -21.92 41.38
N GLY A 158 -19.75 -23.20 41.07
CA GLY A 158 -19.69 -23.75 39.70
C GLY A 158 -18.30 -24.19 39.24
N ALA A 159 -17.56 -24.94 40.05
CA ALA A 159 -16.23 -25.46 39.69
C ALA A 159 -16.21 -26.18 38.32
N ILE A 160 -17.25 -26.97 38.03
CA ILE A 160 -17.42 -27.69 36.76
C ILE A 160 -17.53 -26.70 35.58
N PHE A 161 -18.39 -25.67 35.69
CA PHE A 161 -18.56 -24.66 34.62
C PHE A 161 -17.25 -23.92 34.30
N LYS A 162 -16.47 -23.59 35.34
CA LYS A 162 -15.17 -22.91 35.20
C LYS A 162 -14.16 -23.81 34.50
N GLU A 163 -14.07 -25.08 34.91
CA GLU A 163 -13.17 -26.06 34.32
C GLU A 163 -13.54 -26.35 32.87
N ASP A 164 -14.81 -26.65 32.58
CA ASP A 164 -15.32 -26.91 31.23
C ASP A 164 -15.09 -25.71 30.30
N GLY A 165 -15.41 -24.49 30.74
CA GLY A 165 -15.20 -23.30 29.94
C GLY A 165 -13.73 -22.98 29.70
N LEU A 166 -12.85 -23.32 30.64
CA LEU A 166 -11.41 -23.14 30.43
C LEU A 166 -10.84 -24.20 29.47
N ILE A 167 -11.31 -25.45 29.55
CA ILE A 167 -10.98 -26.50 28.57
C ILE A 167 -11.42 -26.08 27.17
N GLU A 168 -12.66 -25.58 27.02
CA GLU A 168 -13.20 -25.05 25.76
C GLU A 168 -12.27 -23.98 25.16
N ILE A 169 -11.88 -22.97 25.96
CA ILE A 169 -10.99 -21.89 25.51
C ILE A 169 -9.60 -22.42 25.10
N ILE A 170 -9.05 -23.38 25.84
CA ILE A 170 -7.75 -23.98 25.52
C ILE A 170 -7.82 -24.77 24.22
N GLU A 171 -8.86 -25.59 24.04
CA GLU A 171 -9.06 -26.39 22.83
C GLU A 171 -9.27 -25.52 21.59
N ASP A 172 -10.05 -24.46 21.71
CA ASP A 172 -10.24 -23.50 20.64
C ASP A 172 -8.94 -22.75 20.30
N TYR A 173 -8.15 -22.35 21.30
CA TYR A 173 -6.84 -21.71 21.07
C TYR A 173 -5.88 -22.66 20.36
N ASN A 174 -5.81 -23.92 20.81
CA ASN A 174 -5.00 -24.96 20.18
C ASN A 174 -5.40 -25.15 18.71
N ARG A 175 -6.71 -25.22 18.42
CA ARG A 175 -7.24 -25.37 17.06
C ARG A 175 -6.95 -24.14 16.19
N ALA A 176 -7.10 -22.94 16.74
CA ALA A 176 -6.92 -21.69 16.00
C ALA A 176 -5.45 -21.46 15.59
N TYR A 177 -4.50 -21.88 16.44
CA TYR A 177 -3.08 -21.53 16.27
C TYR A 177 -2.14 -22.73 16.09
N ASP A 178 -2.70 -23.91 15.84
CA ASP A 178 -1.98 -25.18 15.75
C ASP A 178 -1.03 -25.39 16.93
N GLN A 179 -1.57 -25.26 18.14
CA GLN A 179 -0.84 -25.43 19.40
C GLN A 179 -1.33 -26.67 20.15
N ASN A 180 -0.58 -27.06 21.19
CA ASN A 180 -0.95 -28.17 22.05
C ASN A 180 -0.69 -27.79 23.51
N PHE A 181 -1.70 -27.18 24.14
CA PHE A 181 -1.73 -26.80 25.54
C PHE A 181 -2.80 -27.58 26.32
N SER A 182 -2.58 -27.79 27.61
CA SER A 182 -3.57 -28.34 28.54
C SER A 182 -3.44 -27.71 29.92
N LEU A 183 -4.47 -27.85 30.76
CA LEU A 183 -4.52 -27.26 32.11
C LEU A 183 -3.26 -27.55 32.95
N ARG A 184 -2.88 -28.84 33.03
CA ARG A 184 -1.75 -29.31 33.87
C ARG A 184 -0.48 -29.64 33.08
N GLY A 185 -0.53 -29.68 31.74
CA GLY A 185 0.51 -30.27 30.89
C GLY A 185 0.50 -31.81 30.91
N GLY A 186 1.30 -32.46 30.04
CA GLY A 186 1.43 -33.93 29.94
C GLY A 186 1.12 -34.49 28.54
N ASN A 187 1.46 -35.75 28.25
CA ASN A 187 1.27 -36.42 26.93
C ASN A 187 1.50 -35.49 25.72
N ASN A 188 2.72 -34.97 25.58
CA ASN A 188 3.14 -34.02 24.52
C ASN A 188 2.47 -32.63 24.55
N ALA A 189 1.54 -32.35 25.48
CA ALA A 189 0.92 -31.03 25.67
C ALA A 189 1.70 -30.16 26.68
N ARG A 190 1.89 -28.89 26.33
CA ARG A 190 2.48 -27.85 27.19
C ARG A 190 1.45 -27.36 28.21
N SER A 191 1.89 -26.85 29.35
CA SER A 191 0.99 -26.40 30.41
C SER A 191 0.28 -25.08 30.09
N TYR A 192 -0.80 -24.77 30.82
CA TYR A 192 -1.50 -23.49 30.74
C TYR A 192 -0.60 -22.28 31.05
N ALA A 193 0.41 -22.46 31.92
CA ALA A 193 1.42 -21.44 32.17
C ALA A 193 2.28 -21.14 30.92
N MET A 194 2.50 -22.12 30.05
CA MET A 194 3.17 -21.93 28.77
C MET A 194 2.24 -21.28 27.73
N MET A 195 0.94 -21.59 27.75
CA MET A 195 -0.06 -20.88 26.95
C MET A 195 -0.09 -19.39 27.29
N LYS A 196 -0.03 -19.02 28.58
CA LYS A 196 0.11 -17.63 29.01
C LYS A 196 1.33 -16.94 28.41
N LYS A 197 2.48 -17.62 28.36
CA LYS A 197 3.69 -17.08 27.72
C LYS A 197 3.51 -16.91 26.21
N ASP A 198 2.83 -17.85 25.55
CA ASP A 198 2.53 -17.80 24.12
C ASP A 198 1.62 -16.61 23.77
N ILE A 199 0.51 -16.47 24.48
CA ILE A 199 -0.43 -15.34 24.35
C ILE A 199 0.30 -14.00 24.56
N SER A 200 1.12 -13.91 25.61
CA SER A 200 1.91 -12.71 25.89
C SER A 200 2.87 -12.38 24.75
N ALA A 201 3.54 -13.37 24.18
CA ALA A 201 4.44 -13.18 23.06
C ALA A 201 3.69 -12.74 21.78
N ARG A 202 2.51 -13.32 21.49
CA ARG A 202 1.67 -12.92 20.35
C ARG A 202 1.21 -11.47 20.46
N LEU A 203 0.60 -11.12 21.60
CA LEU A 203 0.10 -9.75 21.83
C LEU A 203 1.22 -8.71 21.90
N ALA A 204 2.43 -9.10 22.28
CA ALA A 204 3.59 -8.20 22.34
C ALA A 204 4.47 -8.23 21.08
N HIS A 205 4.11 -9.05 20.08
CA HIS A 205 4.91 -9.31 18.88
C HIS A 205 6.37 -9.64 19.21
N LYS A 206 6.57 -10.51 20.21
CA LYS A 206 7.88 -11.01 20.63
C LYS A 206 8.13 -12.38 20.02
N ALA A 207 9.40 -12.73 19.83
CA ALA A 207 9.79 -14.04 19.29
C ALA A 207 8.98 -15.18 19.96
N PRO A 208 8.34 -16.07 19.17
CA PRO A 208 8.50 -16.25 17.71
C PRO A 208 7.63 -15.34 16.81
N TYR A 209 6.85 -14.42 17.35
CA TYR A 209 5.82 -13.63 16.64
C TYR A 209 6.28 -12.23 16.22
N LEU A 210 7.55 -12.06 15.81
CA LEU A 210 8.10 -10.76 15.41
C LEU A 210 7.50 -10.23 14.09
N MET A 211 6.97 -11.13 13.25
CA MET A 211 6.43 -10.82 11.92
C MET A 211 4.93 -11.11 11.85
N ILE A 212 4.20 -10.95 12.96
CA ILE A 212 2.77 -11.28 13.03
C ILE A 212 1.94 -10.40 12.07
N ASP A 213 2.41 -9.19 11.77
CA ASP A 213 1.83 -8.31 10.75
C ASP A 213 1.83 -8.95 9.35
N ARG A 214 2.80 -9.84 9.07
CA ARG A 214 2.89 -10.63 7.82
C ARG A 214 2.22 -12.00 7.96
N GLN A 215 1.70 -12.34 9.14
CA GLN A 215 1.06 -13.63 9.43
C GLN A 215 -0.25 -13.38 10.17
N PRO A 216 -1.25 -12.75 9.51
CA PRO A 216 -2.50 -12.35 10.16
C PRO A 216 -3.19 -13.55 10.80
N ASP A 217 -3.06 -14.75 10.23
CA ASP A 217 -3.54 -16.03 10.77
C ASP A 217 -3.07 -16.29 12.21
N LYS A 218 -1.84 -15.90 12.55
CA LYS A 218 -1.24 -16.08 13.89
C LYS A 218 -1.61 -14.97 14.88
N GLN A 219 -2.28 -13.92 14.43
CA GLN A 219 -2.67 -12.80 15.26
C GLN A 219 -3.76 -13.17 16.26
N LEU A 220 -3.65 -12.64 17.49
CA LEU A 220 -4.71 -12.65 18.49
C LEU A 220 -5.23 -11.23 18.65
N ASP A 221 -6.52 -11.00 18.40
CA ASP A 221 -7.12 -9.67 18.36
C ASP A 221 -7.53 -9.18 19.76
N LEU A 222 -8.28 -10.01 20.49
CA LEU A 222 -8.88 -9.64 21.78
C LEU A 222 -8.55 -10.68 22.86
N LEU A 223 -7.98 -10.21 23.97
CA LEU A 223 -7.74 -11.04 25.16
C LEU A 223 -8.75 -10.72 26.26
N ILE A 224 -9.53 -11.72 26.67
CA ILE A 224 -10.45 -11.61 27.82
C ILE A 224 -9.71 -12.03 29.10
N VAL A 225 -9.71 -11.17 30.11
CA VAL A 225 -9.05 -11.41 31.40
C VAL A 225 -9.93 -11.06 32.58
N VAL A 226 -9.62 -11.62 33.75
CA VAL A 226 -10.20 -11.20 35.03
C VAL A 226 -9.25 -10.23 35.74
N ASP A 227 -8.09 -10.73 36.19
CA ASP A 227 -7.02 -9.92 36.81
C ASP A 227 -5.65 -10.13 36.14
N GLN A 228 -5.52 -11.17 35.31
CA GLN A 228 -4.28 -11.48 34.59
C GLN A 228 -3.98 -10.37 33.56
N MET A 229 -2.69 -10.12 33.30
CA MET A 229 -2.21 -9.15 32.28
C MET A 229 -2.59 -7.68 32.53
N LEU A 230 -3.39 -7.36 33.54
CA LEU A 230 -3.64 -5.97 33.99
C LEU A 230 -2.45 -5.40 34.76
N THR A 231 -1.53 -6.25 35.21
CA THR A 231 -0.27 -5.87 35.85
C THR A 231 0.90 -6.59 35.19
N GLY A 232 2.04 -5.90 35.05
CA GLY A 232 3.31 -6.47 34.59
C GLY A 232 3.42 -6.85 33.10
N PHE A 233 2.31 -6.99 32.36
CA PHE A 233 2.34 -7.30 30.92
C PHE A 233 2.64 -6.06 30.06
N ASP A 234 3.62 -6.14 29.17
CA ASP A 234 4.07 -5.00 28.39
C ASP A 234 4.00 -5.25 26.88
N SER A 235 3.20 -4.45 26.18
CA SER A 235 3.07 -4.48 24.72
C SER A 235 2.88 -3.07 24.15
N LYS A 236 3.58 -2.78 23.06
CA LYS A 236 3.36 -1.58 22.24
C LYS A 236 2.12 -1.68 21.35
N TRP A 237 1.69 -2.91 21.09
CA TRP A 237 0.63 -3.27 20.13
C TRP A 237 -0.77 -3.36 20.75
N VAL A 238 -0.91 -3.16 22.07
CA VAL A 238 -2.22 -3.03 22.71
C VAL A 238 -2.55 -1.55 22.83
N ASN A 239 -3.67 -1.12 22.24
CA ASN A 239 -4.10 0.29 22.29
C ASN A 239 -5.45 0.47 23.00
N THR A 240 -6.25 -0.58 23.16
CA THR A 240 -7.61 -0.48 23.69
C THR A 240 -7.82 -1.39 24.90
N LEU A 241 -8.37 -0.84 25.99
CA LEU A 241 -8.83 -1.59 27.16
C LEU A 241 -10.35 -1.42 27.31
N TYR A 242 -11.07 -2.51 27.13
CA TYR A 242 -12.48 -2.65 27.46
C TYR A 242 -12.60 -3.13 28.91
N MET A 243 -13.43 -2.49 29.72
CA MET A 243 -13.48 -2.73 31.17
C MET A 243 -14.93 -2.87 31.66
N ASP A 244 -15.37 -4.12 31.78
CA ASP A 244 -16.58 -4.50 32.51
C ASP A 244 -16.19 -4.98 33.93
N LYS A 245 -15.49 -4.10 34.65
CA LYS A 245 -14.92 -4.37 35.96
C LYS A 245 -14.78 -3.07 36.75
N LEU A 246 -15.13 -3.10 38.03
CA LEU A 246 -14.93 -1.96 38.92
C LEU A 246 -13.51 -2.01 39.50
N LEU A 247 -12.67 -1.04 39.16
CA LEU A 247 -11.31 -0.89 39.70
C LEU A 247 -11.21 0.38 40.56
N LYS A 248 -10.20 0.45 41.43
CA LYS A 248 -9.95 1.59 42.32
C LYS A 248 -8.44 1.87 42.42
N TYR A 249 -8.08 3.14 42.59
CA TYR A 249 -6.73 3.60 42.91
C TYR A 249 -5.65 3.02 41.97
N GLU A 250 -4.58 2.45 42.51
CA GLU A 250 -3.46 1.85 41.76
C GLU A 250 -3.89 0.89 40.64
N ASN A 251 -4.94 0.10 40.86
CA ASN A 251 -5.37 -0.90 39.89
C ASN A 251 -5.88 -0.25 38.59
N ILE A 252 -6.48 0.95 38.68
CA ILE A 252 -6.89 1.73 37.50
C ILE A 252 -5.68 2.12 36.69
N ILE A 253 -4.70 2.72 37.36
CA ILE A 253 -3.49 3.22 36.71
C ILE A 253 -2.68 2.08 36.08
N GLN A 254 -2.56 0.95 36.76
CA GLN A 254 -1.88 -0.23 36.25
C GLN A 254 -2.55 -0.79 34.99
N ALA A 255 -3.89 -0.94 35.04
CA ALA A 255 -4.68 -1.42 33.91
C ALA A 255 -4.63 -0.45 32.73
N PHE A 256 -4.83 0.84 32.95
CA PHE A 256 -4.78 1.87 31.91
C PHE A 256 -3.41 1.86 31.22
N SER A 257 -2.34 1.76 32.02
CA SER A 257 -0.95 1.70 31.53
C SER A 257 -0.62 0.46 30.69
N ARG A 258 -1.58 -0.42 30.38
CA ARG A 258 -1.41 -1.48 29.37
C ARG A 258 -1.58 -0.95 27.94
N THR A 259 -2.18 0.23 27.79
CA THR A 259 -2.49 0.83 26.47
C THR A 259 -1.55 1.97 26.07
N ASN A 260 -0.82 2.57 27.03
CA ASN A 260 -0.05 3.81 26.81
C ASN A 260 1.41 3.64 26.37
N ARG A 261 1.78 2.47 25.87
CA ARG A 261 3.13 2.26 25.33
C ARG A 261 3.26 2.90 23.96
N ILE A 262 4.34 3.67 23.80
CA ILE A 262 4.66 4.37 22.56
C ILE A 262 4.90 3.35 21.45
N PHE A 263 4.23 3.63 20.35
CA PHE A 263 4.37 2.96 19.07
C PHE A 263 4.20 4.06 18.05
N ASN A 264 5.19 4.28 17.17
CA ASN A 264 5.22 5.29 16.09
C ASN A 264 4.24 6.47 16.30
N ASN A 265 4.72 7.63 16.76
CA ASN A 265 3.92 8.70 17.37
C ASN A 265 2.60 9.08 16.65
N ASN A 266 2.50 8.89 15.34
CA ASN A 266 1.31 9.21 14.55
C ASN A 266 0.29 8.06 14.45
N GLU A 267 0.72 6.80 14.57
CA GLU A 267 -0.18 5.64 14.41
C GLU A 267 -0.89 5.28 15.72
N LYS A 268 -0.34 5.70 16.85
CA LYS A 268 -0.92 5.43 18.18
C LYS A 268 -0.76 6.67 19.07
N PRO A 269 -1.67 7.65 18.97
CA PRO A 269 -1.58 8.89 19.72
C PRO A 269 -1.87 8.72 21.23
N PHE A 270 -2.68 7.72 21.60
CA PHE A 270 -3.08 7.46 22.99
C PHE A 270 -3.59 6.03 23.21
N GLY A 271 -3.77 5.69 24.49
CA GLY A 271 -4.49 4.49 24.91
C GLY A 271 -5.98 4.73 25.09
N THR A 272 -6.83 3.97 24.42
CA THR A 272 -8.29 4.07 24.53
C THR A 272 -8.82 3.20 25.67
N ILE A 273 -9.62 3.77 26.56
CA ILE A 273 -10.25 3.03 27.66
C ILE A 273 -11.76 3.15 27.56
N ARG A 274 -12.48 2.03 27.57
CA ARG A 274 -13.96 2.02 27.58
C ARG A 274 -14.45 1.24 28.78
N TYR A 275 -15.32 1.84 29.59
CA TYR A 275 -15.83 1.21 30.81
C TYR A 275 -17.35 1.18 30.87
N TYR A 276 -17.88 0.06 31.37
CA TYR A 276 -19.30 -0.31 31.22
C TYR A 276 -20.02 -0.52 32.55
N ARG A 277 -19.27 -0.86 33.60
CA ARG A 277 -19.83 -1.28 34.90
C ARG A 277 -19.85 -0.14 35.89
N TYR A 278 -21.02 0.16 36.45
CA TYR A 278 -21.24 1.31 37.32
C TYR A 278 -20.54 2.56 36.74
N PRO A 279 -20.88 2.94 35.50
CA PRO A 279 -20.12 3.92 34.72
C PRO A 279 -19.82 5.21 35.48
N HIS A 280 -20.79 5.78 36.20
CA HIS A 280 -20.59 7.03 36.93
C HIS A 280 -19.69 6.83 38.17
N THR A 281 -19.82 5.70 38.86
CA THR A 281 -18.97 5.36 40.00
C THR A 281 -17.54 5.09 39.53
N MET A 282 -17.38 4.46 38.35
CA MET A 282 -16.08 4.19 37.77
C MET A 282 -15.38 5.49 37.33
N GLU A 283 -16.12 6.44 36.76
CA GLU A 283 -15.65 7.80 36.45
C GLU A 283 -15.08 8.48 37.70
N LYS A 284 -15.82 8.52 38.81
CA LYS A 284 -15.31 9.05 40.10
C LYS A 284 -14.09 8.27 40.61
N ASN A 285 -14.03 6.96 40.41
CA ASN A 285 -12.86 6.16 40.82
C ASN A 285 -11.63 6.50 39.97
N ILE A 286 -11.80 6.74 38.68
CA ILE A 286 -10.75 7.15 37.75
C ILE A 286 -10.22 8.53 38.17
N GLU A 287 -11.09 9.51 38.41
CA GLU A 287 -10.70 10.84 38.90
C GLU A 287 -9.90 10.76 40.21
N LYS A 288 -10.37 9.96 41.19
CA LYS A 288 -9.68 9.76 42.47
C LYS A 288 -8.31 9.12 42.30
N ALA A 289 -8.20 8.10 41.46
CA ALA A 289 -6.91 7.46 41.18
C ALA A 289 -5.95 8.49 40.56
N ILE A 290 -6.42 9.24 39.57
CA ILE A 290 -5.59 10.22 38.87
C ILE A 290 -5.11 11.31 39.80
N LYS A 291 -6.00 11.88 40.63
CA LYS A 291 -5.64 12.89 41.63
C LYS A 291 -4.49 12.40 42.51
N LEU A 292 -4.54 11.13 42.94
CA LEU A 292 -3.53 10.52 43.78
C LEU A 292 -2.18 10.29 43.08
N TYR A 293 -2.19 9.87 41.80
CA TYR A 293 -0.98 9.47 41.07
C TYR A 293 -0.38 10.53 40.13
N SER A 294 -1.11 11.63 39.87
CA SER A 294 -0.63 12.78 39.10
C SER A 294 -0.07 13.92 39.96
N GLY A 295 -0.17 13.80 41.30
CA GLY A 295 0.29 14.86 42.22
C GLY A 295 -0.47 16.17 42.05
N ASP A 296 -1.80 16.09 41.90
CA ASP A 296 -2.70 17.22 41.61
C ASP A 296 -2.38 17.97 40.29
N LYS A 297 -1.69 17.32 39.34
CA LYS A 297 -1.46 17.83 37.98
C LYS A 297 -2.16 16.93 36.93
N PRO A 298 -3.50 16.99 36.81
CA PRO A 298 -4.23 16.18 35.84
C PRO A 298 -3.97 16.59 34.38
N ALA A 299 -3.44 17.81 34.15
CA ALA A 299 -3.17 18.34 32.82
C ALA A 299 -2.19 17.46 32.03
N GLY A 300 -2.63 16.97 30.87
CA GLY A 300 -1.85 16.14 29.96
C GLY A 300 -2.00 14.63 30.13
N LEU A 301 -2.69 14.15 31.18
CA LEU A 301 -2.94 12.72 31.36
C LEU A 301 -4.03 12.20 30.42
N PHE A 302 -5.07 13.00 30.24
CA PHE A 302 -6.12 12.75 29.27
C PHE A 302 -5.89 13.53 28.00
N VAL A 303 -6.16 12.89 26.88
CA VAL A 303 -6.11 13.56 25.58
C VAL A 303 -7.31 14.48 25.41
N GLN A 304 -7.12 15.47 24.54
CA GLN A 304 -8.19 16.36 24.14
C GLN A 304 -9.26 15.58 23.37
N LYS A 305 -10.53 15.95 23.58
CA LYS A 305 -11.69 15.30 22.94
C LYS A 305 -11.87 15.78 21.51
N LEU A 306 -12.74 15.07 20.77
CA LEU A 306 -12.97 15.27 19.35
C LEU A 306 -13.24 16.74 19.01
N GLU A 307 -14.18 17.39 19.72
CA GLU A 307 -14.52 18.80 19.49
C GLU A 307 -13.29 19.73 19.52
N HIS A 308 -12.42 19.58 20.52
CA HIS A 308 -11.19 20.38 20.60
C HIS A 308 -10.25 20.08 19.43
N ASN A 309 -10.10 18.80 19.08
CA ASN A 309 -9.21 18.39 18.00
C ASN A 309 -9.70 18.89 16.63
N LEU A 310 -11.01 18.84 16.37
CA LEU A 310 -11.62 19.39 15.14
C LEU A 310 -11.42 20.91 15.06
N ASN A 311 -11.66 21.64 16.15
CA ASN A 311 -11.38 23.08 16.19
C ASN A 311 -9.90 23.40 15.94
N LYS A 312 -8.98 22.58 16.47
CA LYS A 312 -7.55 22.73 16.23
C LYS A 312 -7.14 22.38 14.80
N LEU A 313 -7.80 21.40 14.17
CA LEU A 313 -7.60 21.11 12.75
C LEU A 313 -7.99 22.33 11.89
N ASN A 314 -9.16 22.92 12.14
CA ASN A 314 -9.56 24.14 11.43
C ASN A 314 -8.60 25.30 11.67
N GLU A 315 -8.16 25.53 12.92
CA GLU A 315 -7.16 26.57 13.24
C GLU A 315 -5.86 26.37 12.46
N ILE A 316 -5.30 25.14 12.47
CA ILE A 316 -4.06 24.84 11.76
C ILE A 316 -4.26 24.91 10.24
N TYR A 317 -5.42 24.51 9.72
CA TYR A 317 -5.74 24.64 8.31
C TYR A 317 -5.77 26.11 7.86
N ARG A 318 -6.36 27.00 8.66
CA ARG A 318 -6.32 28.45 8.41
C ARG A 318 -4.88 28.99 8.46
N ASP A 319 -4.06 28.54 9.42
CA ASP A 319 -2.65 28.92 9.49
C ASP A 319 -1.87 28.47 8.24
N ILE A 320 -2.14 27.27 7.73
CA ILE A 320 -1.53 26.75 6.49
C ILE A 320 -2.03 27.57 5.29
N SER A 321 -3.32 27.86 5.22
CA SER A 321 -3.92 28.66 4.14
C SER A 321 -3.32 30.07 4.08
N GLU A 322 -3.28 30.76 5.22
CA GLU A 322 -2.67 32.10 5.34
C GLU A 322 -1.18 32.09 4.97
N LEU A 323 -0.45 31.03 5.31
CA LEU A 323 0.96 30.87 4.94
C LEU A 323 1.15 30.82 3.42
N PHE A 324 0.31 30.06 2.71
CA PHE A 324 0.39 29.95 1.24
C PHE A 324 -0.09 31.22 0.55
N GLU A 325 -1.16 31.84 1.04
CA GLU A 325 -1.68 33.11 0.52
C GLU A 325 -0.64 34.22 0.63
N ASN A 326 0.03 34.35 1.77
CA ASN A 326 1.10 35.34 1.97
C ASN A 326 2.32 35.09 1.08
N ALA A 327 2.57 33.83 0.72
CA ALA A 327 3.61 33.45 -0.25
C ALA A 327 3.18 33.65 -1.71
N GLY A 328 1.96 34.14 -1.97
CA GLY A 328 1.41 34.35 -3.30
C GLY A 328 1.08 33.04 -4.04
N VAL A 329 0.78 31.98 -3.28
CA VAL A 329 0.39 30.67 -3.83
C VAL A 329 -1.09 30.43 -3.59
N GLU A 330 -1.87 30.38 -4.66
CA GLU A 330 -3.30 30.07 -4.58
C GLU A 330 -3.54 28.55 -4.59
N ASN A 331 -4.58 28.10 -3.87
CA ASN A 331 -5.06 26.70 -3.87
C ASN A 331 -3.98 25.62 -3.61
N PHE A 332 -2.88 25.98 -2.94
CA PHE A 332 -1.75 25.07 -2.69
C PHE A 332 -1.15 24.47 -3.98
N GLU A 333 -1.20 25.19 -5.11
CA GLU A 333 -0.75 24.67 -6.42
C GLU A 333 0.73 24.24 -6.45
N LYS A 334 1.57 24.85 -5.61
CA LYS A 334 3.01 24.58 -5.48
C LYS A 334 3.50 24.90 -4.07
N LEU A 335 4.72 24.51 -3.72
CA LEU A 335 5.33 24.96 -2.47
C LEU A 335 5.69 26.46 -2.50
N PRO A 336 5.62 27.17 -1.35
CA PRO A 336 6.18 28.52 -1.23
C PRO A 336 7.63 28.58 -1.74
N MET A 337 8.05 29.70 -2.32
CA MET A 337 9.44 29.85 -2.79
C MET A 337 10.43 29.98 -1.63
N ASP A 338 10.02 30.62 -0.54
CA ASP A 338 10.87 30.86 0.63
C ASP A 338 11.09 29.60 1.47
N VAL A 339 12.32 29.41 1.93
CA VAL A 339 12.73 28.23 2.72
C VAL A 339 12.13 28.25 4.12
N ALA A 340 11.99 29.43 4.74
CA ALA A 340 11.39 29.54 6.07
C ALA A 340 9.89 29.23 6.03
N ASP A 341 9.19 29.65 4.97
CA ASP A 341 7.78 29.31 4.76
C ASP A 341 7.59 27.80 4.56
N ARG A 342 8.46 27.15 3.76
CA ARG A 342 8.46 25.67 3.63
C ARG A 342 8.67 24.96 4.98
N GLY A 343 9.60 25.45 5.79
CA GLY A 343 9.83 24.91 7.13
C GLY A 343 8.64 25.10 8.07
N ARG A 344 7.98 26.26 8.00
CA ARG A 344 6.76 26.53 8.76
C ARG A 344 5.60 25.63 8.31
N PHE A 345 5.44 25.42 7.01
CA PHE A 345 4.46 24.48 6.47
C PHE A 345 4.70 23.06 6.98
N ALA A 346 5.96 22.57 6.94
CA ALA A 346 6.30 21.24 7.45
C ALA A 346 5.88 21.04 8.92
N LEU A 347 6.15 22.03 9.77
CA LEU A 347 5.77 22.01 11.19
C LEU A 347 4.25 22.04 11.38
N LEU A 348 3.54 22.91 10.65
CA LEU A 348 2.08 23.01 10.71
C LEU A 348 1.41 21.72 10.23
N PHE A 349 1.89 21.15 9.11
CA PHE A 349 1.34 19.91 8.56
C PHE A 349 1.56 18.71 9.49
N LYS A 350 2.73 18.60 10.13
CA LYS A 350 2.98 17.57 11.16
C LYS A 350 2.00 17.70 12.33
N ARG A 351 1.78 18.94 12.82
CA ARG A 351 0.79 19.21 13.88
C ARG A 351 -0.63 18.87 13.43
N PHE A 352 -1.00 19.24 12.20
CA PHE A 352 -2.29 18.93 11.60
C PHE A 352 -2.53 17.42 11.61
N ASN A 353 -1.57 16.63 11.12
CA ASN A 353 -1.70 15.19 11.05
C ASN A 353 -1.87 14.54 12.44
N ASN A 354 -1.16 15.04 13.46
CA ASN A 354 -1.30 14.51 14.82
C ASN A 354 -2.71 14.70 15.38
N TYR A 355 -3.34 15.86 15.12
CA TYR A 355 -4.73 16.10 15.50
C TYR A 355 -5.71 15.29 14.64
N LEU A 356 -5.38 15.07 13.36
CA LEU A 356 -6.22 14.30 12.44
C LEU A 356 -6.30 12.83 12.86
N GLU A 357 -5.16 12.20 13.14
CA GLU A 357 -5.09 10.82 13.63
C GLU A 357 -5.85 10.63 14.94
N ALA A 358 -5.65 11.55 15.89
CA ALA A 358 -6.42 11.58 17.13
C ALA A 358 -7.93 11.69 16.85
N SER A 359 -8.33 12.57 15.93
CA SER A 359 -9.73 12.78 15.57
C SER A 359 -10.36 11.56 14.89
N MET A 360 -9.64 10.90 13.97
CA MET A 360 -10.10 9.67 13.31
C MET A 360 -10.37 8.57 14.32
N ILE A 361 -9.48 8.37 15.29
CA ILE A 361 -9.68 7.42 16.38
C ILE A 361 -10.86 7.81 17.25
N GLN A 362 -11.15 9.11 17.41
CA GLN A 362 -12.27 9.61 18.21
C GLN A 362 -13.62 9.64 17.46
N GLY A 363 -13.62 9.38 16.15
CA GLY A 363 -14.85 9.25 15.36
C GLY A 363 -15.00 10.25 14.21
N PHE A 364 -13.98 11.06 13.89
CA PHE A 364 -13.94 11.84 12.68
C PHE A 364 -13.98 10.93 11.44
N THR A 365 -14.70 11.36 10.41
CA THR A 365 -14.78 10.69 9.11
C THR A 365 -14.88 11.74 8.01
N TRP A 366 -14.24 11.50 6.88
CA TRP A 366 -14.31 12.39 5.71
C TRP A 366 -15.71 12.53 5.08
N LYS A 367 -16.69 11.71 5.49
CA LYS A 367 -18.06 11.70 4.94
C LYS A 367 -18.98 12.73 5.57
N GLU A 368 -18.63 13.23 6.75
CA GLU A 368 -19.43 14.17 7.53
C GLU A 368 -18.71 15.52 7.53
N ASN A 369 -19.43 16.60 7.26
CA ASN A 369 -18.85 17.95 7.26
C ASN A 369 -19.15 18.73 8.55
N GLU A 370 -20.09 18.25 9.36
CA GLU A 370 -20.59 18.96 10.54
C GLU A 370 -20.71 17.99 11.72
N TYR A 371 -20.23 18.42 12.89
CA TYR A 371 -20.24 17.65 14.12
C TYR A 371 -20.95 18.43 15.23
N SER A 372 -21.97 17.83 15.85
CA SER A 372 -22.68 18.41 16.99
C SER A 372 -22.22 17.79 18.31
N PHE A 373 -21.99 18.65 19.31
CA PHE A 373 -21.56 18.25 20.64
C PHE A 373 -22.51 18.86 21.68
N VAL A 374 -22.99 18.03 22.60
CA VAL A 374 -23.86 18.46 23.70
C VAL A 374 -23.04 18.53 24.98
N HIS A 375 -23.02 19.69 25.61
CA HIS A 375 -22.30 19.94 26.85
C HIS A 375 -23.17 19.58 28.05
N GLU A 376 -22.78 18.55 28.82
CA GLU A 376 -23.56 18.07 29.96
C GLU A 376 -23.68 19.10 31.10
N GLU A 377 -22.75 20.06 31.19
CA GLU A 377 -22.72 21.06 32.27
C GLU A 377 -23.83 22.11 32.16
N ASP A 378 -24.20 22.50 30.93
CA ASP A 378 -25.17 23.57 30.68
C ASP A 378 -26.26 23.21 29.64
N ASN A 379 -26.26 21.98 29.12
CA ASN A 379 -27.11 21.52 28.02
C ASN A 379 -26.99 22.39 26.74
N SER A 380 -25.88 23.13 26.58
CA SER A 380 -25.62 23.84 25.33
C SER A 380 -25.20 22.85 24.24
N THR A 381 -25.43 23.22 22.99
CA THR A 381 -24.96 22.46 21.83
C THR A 381 -24.00 23.32 21.05
N SER A 382 -22.78 22.83 20.83
CA SER A 382 -21.82 23.41 19.90
C SER A 382 -21.82 22.62 18.60
N ILE A 383 -21.54 23.31 17.51
CA ILE A 383 -21.43 22.73 16.18
C ILE A 383 -20.06 23.11 15.64
N VAL A 384 -19.32 22.12 15.15
CA VAL A 384 -18.05 22.32 14.45
C VAL A 384 -18.25 21.89 13.00
N GLU A 385 -18.19 22.86 12.09
CA GLU A 385 -18.15 22.65 10.65
C GLU A 385 -16.70 22.56 10.19
N MET A 386 -16.37 21.58 9.36
CA MET A 386 -15.01 21.38 8.86
C MET A 386 -14.72 22.32 7.69
N GLU A 387 -13.54 22.94 7.70
CA GLU A 387 -13.15 23.94 6.68
C GLU A 387 -12.35 23.34 5.53
N PHE A 388 -12.08 22.03 5.57
CA PHE A 388 -11.32 21.28 4.59
C PHE A 388 -11.96 19.90 4.42
N ASP A 389 -11.67 19.27 3.28
CA ASP A 389 -12.11 17.92 2.94
C ASP A 389 -10.93 16.97 2.70
N GLU A 390 -11.23 15.70 2.37
CA GLU A 390 -10.22 14.69 2.08
C GLU A 390 -9.32 15.10 0.92
N THR A 391 -9.90 15.71 -0.12
CA THR A 391 -9.16 16.20 -1.29
C THR A 391 -8.14 17.27 -0.89
N THR A 392 -8.56 18.27 -0.11
CA THR A 392 -7.69 19.32 0.42
C THR A 392 -6.55 18.73 1.25
N TYR A 393 -6.87 17.78 2.14
CA TYR A 393 -5.86 17.09 2.92
C TYR A 393 -4.83 16.39 2.04
N LEU A 394 -5.24 15.66 1.00
CA LEU A 394 -4.34 14.95 0.11
C LEU A 394 -3.48 15.90 -0.76
N VAL A 395 -4.00 17.08 -1.12
CA VAL A 395 -3.20 18.16 -1.73
C VAL A 395 -2.08 18.59 -0.78
N LEU A 396 -2.40 18.81 0.50
CA LEU A 396 -1.40 19.15 1.51
C LEU A 396 -0.38 18.02 1.71
N VAL A 397 -0.81 16.75 1.72
CA VAL A 397 0.11 15.59 1.72
C VAL A 397 1.05 15.66 0.52
N MET A 398 0.54 15.96 -0.68
CA MET A 398 1.37 16.06 -1.89
C MET A 398 2.40 17.19 -1.79
N ARG A 399 1.98 18.38 -1.33
CA ARG A 399 2.91 19.49 -1.10
C ARG A 399 3.95 19.14 -0.03
N TYR A 400 3.54 18.42 1.01
CA TYR A 400 4.46 17.93 2.03
C TYR A 400 5.47 16.92 1.45
N LYS A 401 5.04 16.02 0.55
CA LYS A 401 5.93 15.12 -0.19
C LYS A 401 6.94 15.84 -1.07
N GLU A 402 6.55 16.96 -1.68
CA GLU A 402 7.46 17.76 -2.51
C GLU A 402 8.58 18.43 -1.71
N LEU A 403 8.46 18.55 -0.38
CA LEU A 403 9.59 18.98 0.46
C LEU A 403 10.79 18.01 0.38
N PHE A 404 10.57 16.78 -0.11
CA PHE A 404 11.60 15.74 -0.27
C PHE A 404 12.18 15.67 -1.70
N GLY A 405 11.45 16.20 -2.69
CA GLY A 405 11.93 16.28 -4.06
C GLY A 405 12.93 17.42 -4.22
N ARG A 406 14.09 17.18 -4.82
CA ARG A 406 15.00 18.27 -5.21
C ARG A 406 14.31 19.11 -6.29
N GLY A 407 13.62 20.18 -5.87
CA GLY A 407 13.25 21.27 -6.76
C GLY A 407 14.49 21.94 -7.34
N PRO A 408 14.36 22.81 -8.35
CA PRO A 408 15.47 23.54 -8.96
C PRO A 408 15.98 24.60 -7.97
N GLY A 409 16.77 24.16 -7.00
CA GLY A 409 17.51 24.99 -6.06
C GLY A 409 19.01 24.66 -6.14
N PRO A 410 19.90 25.56 -5.69
CA PRO A 410 21.35 25.36 -5.74
C PRO A 410 21.75 24.10 -4.97
N GLU A 411 22.66 23.32 -5.54
CA GLU A 411 23.10 22.01 -5.04
C GLU A 411 23.60 22.02 -3.59
N GLY A 412 23.18 21.03 -2.79
CA GLY A 412 24.04 20.46 -1.73
C GLY A 412 23.51 20.40 -0.29
N GLU A 413 22.33 20.92 0.04
CA GLU A 413 21.80 20.85 1.41
C GLU A 413 20.73 19.76 1.56
N GLU A 414 20.92 18.84 2.52
CA GLU A 414 19.82 18.00 3.04
C GLU A 414 18.69 18.93 3.50
N PRO A 415 17.41 18.60 3.24
CA PRO A 415 16.31 19.42 3.74
C PRO A 415 16.43 19.53 5.28
N PRO A 416 16.51 20.74 5.87
CA PRO A 416 16.79 20.93 7.30
C PRO A 416 15.59 20.61 8.21
N TYR A 417 14.61 19.86 7.72
CA TYR A 417 13.32 19.68 8.36
C TYR A 417 13.27 18.36 9.15
N ASP A 418 12.63 18.36 10.33
CA ASP A 418 12.37 17.16 11.13
C ASP A 418 11.19 16.37 10.54
N ILE A 419 11.52 15.53 9.56
CA ILE A 419 10.59 14.87 8.65
C ILE A 419 10.15 13.51 9.18
N GLU A 420 8.87 13.19 8.98
CA GLU A 420 8.26 11.95 9.44
C GLU A 420 7.97 10.98 8.28
N PRO A 421 8.67 9.82 8.20
CA PRO A 421 8.56 8.89 7.07
C PRO A 421 7.14 8.36 6.79
N SER A 422 6.33 8.13 7.82
CA SER A 422 4.98 7.59 7.66
C SER A 422 4.04 8.52 6.89
N LEU A 423 4.26 9.85 6.96
CA LEU A 423 3.49 10.82 6.20
C LEU A 423 3.84 10.82 4.70
N ILE A 424 5.04 10.37 4.36
CA ILE A 424 5.52 10.23 2.97
C ILE A 424 4.92 9.00 2.30
N GLU A 425 4.61 7.97 3.09
CA GLU A 425 4.02 6.71 2.63
C GLU A 425 2.51 6.82 2.34
N ILE A 426 1.84 7.90 2.79
CA ILE A 426 0.40 8.11 2.56
C ILE A 426 0.12 8.13 1.07
N ASP A 427 -0.70 7.20 0.57
CA ASP A 427 -1.06 7.14 -0.85
C ASP A 427 -1.89 8.37 -1.27
N THR A 428 -1.31 9.17 -2.18
CA THR A 428 -1.97 10.33 -2.81
C THR A 428 -2.49 9.98 -4.21
N GLY A 429 -2.31 8.73 -4.67
CA GLY A 429 -2.83 8.25 -5.96
C GLY A 429 -4.36 8.14 -5.97
N ARG A 430 -4.96 7.96 -4.80
CA ARG A 430 -6.42 7.94 -4.58
C ARG A 430 -7.12 9.29 -4.78
N ILE A 431 -6.41 10.39 -5.04
CA ILE A 431 -7.05 11.69 -5.22
C ILE A 431 -7.88 11.67 -6.50
N ASP A 432 -9.19 11.63 -6.32
CA ASP A 432 -10.22 12.23 -7.16
C ASP A 432 -9.95 12.29 -8.68
N THR A 433 -9.42 11.20 -9.25
CA THR A 433 -9.30 10.99 -10.70
C THR A 433 -10.64 11.27 -11.36
N ASN A 434 -11.74 10.95 -10.66
CA ASN A 434 -13.09 11.21 -11.10
C ASN A 434 -13.43 12.71 -11.15
N TYR A 435 -13.12 13.52 -10.13
CA TYR A 435 -13.41 14.96 -10.17
C TYR A 435 -12.59 15.68 -11.24
N MET A 436 -11.26 15.50 -11.27
CA MET A 436 -10.42 16.13 -12.29
C MET A 436 -10.82 15.68 -13.70
N ASN A 437 -11.06 14.38 -13.89
CA ASN A 437 -11.51 13.86 -15.17
C ASN A 437 -12.91 14.37 -15.53
N SER A 438 -13.83 14.56 -14.57
CA SER A 438 -15.14 15.15 -14.84
C SER A 438 -15.04 16.62 -15.25
N LYS A 439 -14.11 17.40 -14.67
CA LYS A 439 -13.83 18.78 -15.08
C LYS A 439 -13.22 18.83 -16.48
N PHE A 440 -12.32 17.89 -16.77
CA PHE A 440 -11.71 17.74 -18.09
C PHE A 440 -12.73 17.34 -19.16
N GLU A 441 -13.62 16.37 -18.88
CA GLU A 441 -14.70 15.97 -19.78
C GLU A 441 -15.67 17.13 -20.04
N LYS A 442 -16.02 17.90 -18.99
CA LYS A 442 -16.83 19.12 -19.13
C LYS A 442 -16.14 20.15 -20.02
N TYR A 443 -14.83 20.35 -19.84
CA TYR A 443 -14.03 21.25 -20.68
C TYR A 443 -14.03 20.81 -22.16
N LEU A 444 -13.79 19.53 -22.44
CA LEU A 444 -13.87 18.97 -23.80
C LEU A 444 -15.27 19.11 -24.41
N TRP A 445 -16.32 18.84 -23.61
CA TRP A 445 -17.70 18.97 -24.05
C TRP A 445 -18.03 20.41 -24.47
N ILE A 446 -17.62 21.40 -23.68
CA ILE A 446 -17.79 22.82 -24.01
C ILE A 446 -17.02 23.15 -25.29
N LEU A 447 -15.73 22.79 -25.40
CA LEU A 447 -14.92 23.02 -26.60
C LEU A 447 -15.52 22.40 -27.88
N SER A 448 -16.27 21.31 -27.77
CA SER A 448 -16.89 20.62 -28.91
C SER A 448 -18.12 21.34 -29.52
N GLN A 449 -18.67 22.35 -28.84
CA GLN A 449 -19.87 23.04 -29.31
C GLN A 449 -19.56 24.08 -30.41
N LYS A 450 -20.48 24.25 -31.36
CA LYS A 450 -20.25 25.04 -32.59
C LYS A 450 -20.33 26.57 -32.42
N ASN A 451 -20.74 27.10 -31.25
CA ASN A 451 -20.90 28.53 -30.96
C ASN A 451 -20.69 28.79 -29.46
N VAL A 452 -19.47 28.59 -28.97
CA VAL A 452 -19.15 28.73 -27.54
C VAL A 452 -18.69 30.14 -27.23
N ASP A 453 -19.11 30.65 -26.09
CA ASP A 453 -18.59 31.90 -25.54
C ASP A 453 -17.15 31.70 -25.03
N SER A 454 -16.23 32.55 -25.47
CA SER A 454 -14.82 32.51 -25.06
C SER A 454 -14.66 32.67 -23.54
N GLU A 455 -15.57 33.40 -22.88
CA GLU A 455 -15.57 33.53 -21.41
C GLU A 455 -15.95 32.21 -20.72
N GLU A 456 -16.82 31.40 -21.32
CA GLU A 456 -17.26 30.13 -20.75
C GLU A 456 -16.18 29.05 -20.87
N VAL A 457 -15.45 29.00 -22.00
CA VAL A 457 -14.27 28.15 -22.17
C VAL A 457 -13.23 28.47 -21.10
N GLN A 458 -12.87 29.75 -20.97
CA GLN A 458 -11.87 30.21 -20.01
C GLN A 458 -12.28 29.88 -18.57
N ARG A 459 -13.54 30.11 -18.19
CA ARG A 459 -14.03 29.76 -16.85
C ARG A 459 -13.88 28.26 -16.56
N THR A 460 -14.16 27.39 -17.53
CA THR A 460 -14.01 25.94 -17.32
C THR A 460 -12.58 25.46 -17.35
N LEU A 461 -11.70 26.14 -18.09
CA LEU A 461 -10.26 25.94 -18.02
C LEU A 461 -9.72 26.34 -16.63
N ASP A 462 -10.16 27.48 -16.10
CA ASP A 462 -9.78 27.94 -14.77
C ASP A 462 -10.29 26.97 -13.67
N GLU A 463 -11.50 26.42 -13.82
CA GLU A 463 -12.01 25.35 -12.95
C GLU A 463 -11.15 24.08 -13.02
N LEU A 464 -10.67 23.70 -14.21
CA LEU A 464 -9.79 22.56 -14.40
C LEU A 464 -8.39 22.83 -13.81
N HIS A 465 -7.83 24.01 -14.02
CA HIS A 465 -6.54 24.41 -13.44
C HIS A 465 -6.58 24.41 -11.91
N LYS A 466 -7.69 24.78 -11.28
CA LYS A 466 -7.85 24.64 -9.82
C LYS A 466 -7.70 23.20 -9.32
N SER A 467 -8.05 22.21 -10.14
CA SER A 467 -7.87 20.80 -9.79
C SER A 467 -6.40 20.34 -9.91
N PHE A 468 -5.50 21.11 -10.53
CA PHE A 468 -4.10 20.71 -10.71
C PHE A 468 -3.31 20.66 -9.42
N ALA A 469 -3.81 21.24 -8.33
CA ALA A 469 -3.19 21.15 -7.02
C ALA A 469 -2.96 19.69 -6.58
N VAL A 470 -3.77 18.74 -7.08
CA VAL A 470 -3.63 17.30 -6.80
C VAL A 470 -2.58 16.59 -7.67
N LEU A 471 -1.94 17.30 -8.59
CA LEU A 471 -0.85 16.80 -9.44
C LEU A 471 0.51 17.26 -8.89
N SER A 472 1.55 16.46 -9.12
CA SER A 472 2.92 16.90 -8.89
C SER A 472 3.30 18.06 -9.81
N GLN A 473 4.28 18.89 -9.43
CA GLN A 473 4.77 19.98 -10.28
C GLN A 473 5.12 19.55 -11.72
N THR A 474 5.68 18.34 -11.86
CA THR A 474 6.02 17.76 -13.16
C THR A 474 4.77 17.45 -13.97
N GLU A 475 3.79 16.78 -13.37
CA GLU A 475 2.50 16.47 -14.01
C GLU A 475 1.73 17.75 -14.37
N GLN A 476 1.71 18.77 -13.51
CA GLN A 476 1.07 20.07 -13.79
C GLN A 476 1.67 20.74 -15.04
N LYS A 477 3.00 20.69 -15.20
CA LYS A 477 3.68 21.22 -16.40
C LYS A 477 3.20 20.51 -17.66
N TYR A 478 3.14 19.18 -17.65
CA TYR A 478 2.69 18.40 -18.80
C TYR A 478 1.19 18.53 -19.07
N ALA A 479 0.39 18.68 -18.02
CA ALA A 479 -1.03 18.99 -18.13
C ALA A 479 -1.27 20.31 -18.85
N ASN A 480 -0.53 21.36 -18.52
CA ASN A 480 -0.61 22.65 -19.21
C ASN A 480 -0.21 22.56 -20.70
N ILE A 481 0.87 21.83 -21.01
CA ILE A 481 1.30 21.62 -22.40
C ILE A 481 0.23 20.88 -23.20
N PHE A 482 -0.34 19.83 -22.60
CA PHE A 482 -1.43 19.07 -23.22
C PHE A 482 -2.67 19.95 -23.45
N LEU A 483 -3.10 20.74 -22.47
CA LEU A 483 -4.28 21.61 -22.62
C LEU A 483 -4.10 22.66 -23.73
N HIS A 484 -2.90 23.23 -23.87
CA HIS A 484 -2.59 24.13 -24.98
C HIS A 484 -2.68 23.43 -26.36
N ASP A 485 -2.24 22.17 -26.46
CA ASP A 485 -2.36 21.39 -27.68
C ASP A 485 -3.82 20.97 -27.98
N VAL A 486 -4.65 20.82 -26.94
CA VAL A 486 -6.11 20.64 -27.08
C VAL A 486 -6.76 21.92 -27.61
N GLU A 487 -6.46 23.09 -27.05
CA GLU A 487 -7.00 24.39 -27.50
C GLU A 487 -6.61 24.71 -28.95
N SER A 488 -5.36 24.40 -29.32
CA SER A 488 -4.85 24.62 -30.68
C SER A 488 -5.27 23.56 -31.69
N GLY A 489 -6.05 22.54 -31.27
CA GLY A 489 -6.55 21.47 -32.13
C GLY A 489 -5.49 20.48 -32.61
N LYS A 490 -4.31 20.47 -31.97
CA LYS A 490 -3.17 19.59 -32.29
C LYS A 490 -3.22 18.25 -31.56
N ALA A 491 -3.95 18.18 -30.44
CA ALA A 491 -4.08 16.96 -29.65
C ALA A 491 -5.05 15.96 -30.30
N GLN A 492 -4.63 14.70 -30.41
CA GLN A 492 -5.49 13.59 -30.80
C GLN A 492 -6.16 13.00 -29.55
N MET A 493 -7.49 13.02 -29.53
CA MET A 493 -8.30 12.51 -28.42
C MET A 493 -8.81 11.11 -28.74
N GLU A 494 -8.53 10.16 -27.85
CA GLU A 494 -9.04 8.79 -27.88
C GLU A 494 -10.20 8.62 -26.89
N PRO A 495 -11.32 7.99 -27.29
CA PRO A 495 -12.44 7.72 -26.39
C PRO A 495 -12.04 6.79 -25.24
N GLY A 496 -12.39 7.16 -24.01
CA GLY A 496 -12.20 6.33 -22.81
C GLY A 496 -10.89 6.53 -22.06
N LYS A 497 -9.95 7.35 -22.58
CA LYS A 497 -8.76 7.77 -21.83
C LYS A 497 -9.06 8.92 -20.87
N THR A 498 -8.52 8.82 -19.67
CA THR A 498 -8.58 9.81 -18.60
C THR A 498 -7.59 10.95 -18.81
N PHE A 499 -7.83 12.10 -18.18
CA PHE A 499 -6.92 13.25 -18.23
C PHE A 499 -5.49 12.89 -17.81
N ARG A 500 -5.33 12.07 -16.77
CA ARG A 500 -4.01 11.66 -16.27
C ARG A 500 -3.25 10.78 -17.26
N GLU A 501 -3.94 9.90 -17.97
CA GLU A 501 -3.32 9.10 -19.03
C GLU A 501 -2.76 10.00 -20.15
N TYR A 502 -3.47 11.09 -20.51
CA TYR A 502 -2.94 12.07 -21.45
C TYR A 502 -1.70 12.80 -20.93
N ILE A 503 -1.68 13.19 -19.65
CA ILE A 503 -0.51 13.80 -19.01
C ILE A 503 0.71 12.88 -19.12
N VAL A 504 0.54 11.59 -18.78
CA VAL A 504 1.61 10.58 -18.86
C VAL A 504 2.08 10.38 -20.30
N ILE A 505 1.16 10.28 -21.27
CA ILE A 505 1.51 10.16 -22.68
C ILE A 505 2.33 11.37 -23.16
N TYR A 506 1.92 12.59 -22.78
CA TYR A 506 2.64 13.80 -23.14
C TYR A 506 4.00 13.90 -22.47
N GLU A 507 4.10 13.53 -21.20
CA GLU A 507 5.37 13.42 -20.48
C GLU A 507 6.33 12.47 -21.22
N MET A 508 5.86 11.28 -21.59
CA MET A 508 6.66 10.30 -22.33
C MET A 508 7.09 10.85 -23.70
N LYS A 509 6.17 11.45 -24.46
CA LYS A 509 6.44 12.00 -25.80
C LYS A 509 7.47 13.13 -25.78
N ILE A 510 7.38 14.03 -24.80
CA ILE A 510 8.30 15.18 -24.67
C ILE A 510 9.69 14.71 -24.21
N LYS A 511 9.76 13.80 -23.24
CA LYS A 511 11.03 13.19 -22.81
C LYS A 511 11.70 12.46 -23.98
N ASP A 512 10.93 11.72 -24.76
CA ASP A 512 11.42 11.01 -25.94
C ASP A 512 12.02 11.96 -26.99
N ASN A 513 11.33 13.07 -27.27
CA ASN A 513 11.81 14.11 -28.19
C ASN A 513 13.10 14.77 -27.70
N HIS A 514 13.22 15.04 -26.40
CA HIS A 514 14.43 15.61 -25.82
C HIS A 514 15.63 14.66 -25.94
N ILE A 515 15.43 13.37 -25.68
CA ILE A 515 16.45 12.34 -25.84
C ILE A 515 16.91 12.28 -27.30
N LYS A 516 15.96 12.22 -28.25
CA LYS A 516 16.25 12.24 -29.70
C LYS A 516 17.04 13.48 -30.12
N ARG A 517 16.74 14.66 -29.56
CA ARG A 517 17.50 15.90 -29.81
C ARG A 517 18.95 15.79 -29.35
N VAL A 518 19.19 15.28 -28.14
CA VAL A 518 20.55 15.10 -27.60
C VAL A 518 21.34 14.05 -28.41
N VAL A 519 20.70 12.94 -28.77
CA VAL A 519 21.27 11.91 -29.66
C VAL A 519 21.64 12.51 -31.01
N ASN A 520 20.78 13.33 -31.61
CA ASN A 520 21.07 13.98 -32.89
C ASN A 520 22.22 15.00 -32.80
N ARG A 521 22.28 15.79 -31.72
CA ARG A 521 23.30 16.83 -31.51
C ARG A 521 24.69 16.26 -31.21
N LEU A 522 24.76 15.23 -30.36
CA LEU A 522 26.03 14.69 -29.85
C LEU A 522 26.42 13.35 -30.47
N GLY A 523 25.49 12.67 -31.15
CA GLY A 523 25.69 11.35 -31.76
C GLY A 523 26.02 10.25 -30.74
N VAL A 524 25.52 10.38 -29.51
CA VAL A 524 25.64 9.35 -28.47
C VAL A 524 24.71 8.17 -28.74
N TYR A 525 25.03 7.00 -28.16
CA TYR A 525 24.14 5.83 -28.25
C TYR A 525 22.89 6.04 -27.39
N GLU A 526 21.74 6.08 -28.05
CA GLU A 526 20.45 6.35 -27.47
C GLU A 526 20.09 5.37 -26.34
N GLU A 527 20.34 4.07 -26.55
CA GLU A 527 20.12 3.03 -25.54
C GLU A 527 20.88 3.30 -24.25
N LYS A 528 22.16 3.69 -24.34
CA LYS A 528 22.98 4.02 -23.18
C LYS A 528 22.53 5.30 -22.48
N LEU A 529 22.09 6.31 -23.24
CA LEU A 529 21.55 7.55 -22.68
C LEU A 529 20.23 7.27 -21.94
N ARG A 530 19.32 6.49 -22.54
CA ARG A 530 18.06 6.05 -21.92
C ARG A 530 18.31 5.19 -20.68
N ALA A 531 19.26 4.25 -20.74
CA ALA A 531 19.63 3.42 -19.61
C ALA A 531 20.16 4.25 -18.43
N LEU A 532 20.98 5.28 -18.70
CA LEU A 532 21.44 6.19 -17.65
C LEU A 532 20.28 7.01 -17.09
N MET A 533 19.47 7.65 -17.93
CA MET A 533 18.35 8.50 -17.48
C MET A 533 17.24 7.73 -16.74
N ASN A 534 17.09 6.43 -17.00
CA ASN A 534 16.09 5.58 -16.36
C ASN A 534 16.62 4.91 -15.08
N SER A 535 17.89 5.12 -14.74
CA SER A 535 18.43 4.84 -13.41
C SER A 535 18.30 6.10 -12.55
N THR A 536 18.02 5.99 -11.25
CA THR A 536 17.92 7.16 -10.36
C THR A 536 19.31 7.74 -10.14
N VAL A 537 19.73 8.62 -11.06
CA VAL A 537 21.08 9.16 -11.12
C VAL A 537 21.23 10.45 -10.29
N THR A 538 22.28 10.53 -9.49
CA THR A 538 22.74 11.71 -8.76
C THR A 538 24.14 12.09 -9.23
N SER A 539 24.60 13.31 -8.92
CA SER A 539 25.97 13.72 -9.22
C SER A 539 27.03 12.81 -8.57
N GLU A 540 26.66 12.11 -7.49
CA GLU A 540 27.52 11.18 -6.77
C GLU A 540 27.56 9.78 -7.40
N ASN A 541 26.45 9.29 -7.98
CA ASN A 541 26.35 7.94 -8.52
C ASN A 541 26.30 7.87 -10.06
N ILE A 542 26.32 9.01 -10.76
CA ILE A 542 26.24 9.08 -12.23
C ILE A 542 27.28 8.23 -12.93
N ASN A 543 28.46 8.11 -12.33
CA ASN A 543 29.54 7.29 -12.87
C ASN A 543 29.79 6.00 -12.07
N GLU A 544 28.85 5.58 -11.23
CA GLU A 544 28.95 4.30 -10.54
C GLU A 544 29.03 3.17 -11.58
N TYR A 545 29.97 2.25 -11.38
CA TYR A 545 30.31 1.20 -12.36
C TYR A 545 30.77 1.71 -13.74
N GLY A 546 31.18 2.99 -13.88
CA GLY A 546 31.70 3.55 -15.13
C GLY A 546 30.62 3.87 -16.18
N ARG A 547 29.34 3.81 -15.83
CA ARG A 547 28.22 3.91 -16.78
C ARG A 547 28.18 5.26 -17.53
N PHE A 548 28.53 6.37 -16.88
CA PHE A 548 28.61 7.67 -17.53
C PHE A 548 29.84 7.80 -18.42
N ASP A 549 30.99 7.25 -18.01
CA ASP A 549 32.19 7.18 -18.84
C ASP A 549 31.93 6.35 -20.12
N ASP A 550 31.16 5.26 -20.00
CA ASP A 550 30.75 4.42 -21.14
C ASP A 550 29.83 5.13 -22.11
N LEU A 551 28.92 5.99 -21.62
CA LEU A 551 28.09 6.86 -22.46
C LEU A 551 28.95 7.94 -23.11
N ARG A 552 29.81 8.60 -22.34
CA ARG A 552 30.75 9.63 -22.84
C ARG A 552 31.65 9.09 -23.95
N ALA A 553 32.07 7.82 -23.87
CA ALA A 553 32.87 7.18 -24.90
C ALA A 553 32.14 7.06 -26.25
N THR A 554 30.81 7.11 -26.28
CA THR A 554 29.99 7.01 -27.51
C THR A 554 29.78 8.34 -28.23
N ILE A 555 30.26 9.47 -27.68
CA ILE A 555 30.07 10.78 -28.30
C ILE A 555 30.67 10.80 -29.71
N ASN A 556 29.84 11.16 -30.71
CA ASN A 556 30.32 11.45 -32.04
C ASN A 556 30.96 12.83 -32.06
N LYS A 557 32.28 12.78 -31.95
CA LYS A 557 33.24 13.89 -31.96
C LYS A 557 33.05 14.90 -33.10
N GLU A 558 32.69 14.45 -34.30
CA GLU A 558 32.49 15.34 -35.45
C GLU A 558 31.12 16.03 -35.42
N LYS A 559 30.05 15.30 -35.07
CA LYS A 559 28.71 15.87 -34.89
C LYS A 559 28.68 16.88 -33.74
N ALA A 560 29.27 16.54 -32.59
CA ALA A 560 29.36 17.43 -31.44
C ALA A 560 30.13 18.72 -31.80
N LYS A 561 31.21 18.60 -32.58
CA LYS A 561 31.98 19.77 -33.05
C LYS A 561 31.13 20.68 -33.95
N LEU A 562 30.42 20.11 -34.93
CA LEU A 562 29.52 20.87 -35.81
C LEU A 562 28.44 21.62 -35.01
N TYR A 563 27.83 20.96 -34.02
CA TYR A 563 26.84 21.57 -33.14
C TYR A 563 27.41 22.76 -32.35
N PHE A 564 28.53 22.58 -31.65
CA PHE A 564 29.10 23.65 -30.83
C PHE A 564 29.70 24.79 -31.67
N GLU A 565 30.30 24.51 -32.83
CA GLU A 565 30.82 25.56 -33.73
C GLU A 565 29.68 26.37 -34.39
N GLN A 566 28.53 25.74 -34.68
CA GLN A 566 27.32 26.45 -35.13
C GLN A 566 26.73 27.33 -34.01
N LYS A 567 26.64 26.80 -32.79
CA LYS A 567 26.10 27.53 -31.63
C LYS A 567 26.98 28.73 -31.25
N GLU A 568 28.30 28.56 -31.24
CA GLU A 568 29.26 29.58 -30.77
C GLU A 568 29.85 30.45 -31.90
N LYS A 569 29.51 30.15 -33.16
CA LYS A 569 29.99 30.83 -34.39
C LYS A 569 31.52 30.99 -34.46
N THR A 570 32.25 30.11 -33.80
CA THR A 570 33.72 30.15 -33.63
C THR A 570 34.28 28.74 -33.72
N SER A 571 35.48 28.54 -34.27
CA SER A 571 36.08 27.21 -34.33
C SER A 571 36.59 26.76 -32.97
N ILE A 572 36.25 25.53 -32.58
CA ILE A 572 36.52 24.96 -31.27
C ILE A 572 37.55 23.83 -31.40
N PRO A 573 38.67 23.89 -30.66
CA PRO A 573 39.63 22.80 -30.59
C PRO A 573 38.99 21.50 -30.09
N MET A 574 39.41 20.36 -30.65
CA MET A 574 38.76 19.06 -30.42
C MET A 574 38.70 18.62 -28.94
N TYR A 575 39.68 19.02 -28.14
CA TYR A 575 39.70 18.69 -26.71
C TYR A 575 38.61 19.45 -25.93
N MET A 576 38.25 20.67 -26.34
CA MET A 576 37.17 21.46 -25.74
C MET A 576 35.79 20.93 -26.12
N VAL A 577 35.64 20.39 -27.34
CA VAL A 577 34.39 19.77 -27.81
C VAL A 577 34.01 18.57 -26.91
N ASN A 578 34.98 17.73 -26.54
CA ASN A 578 34.72 16.57 -25.68
C ASN A 578 34.29 16.96 -24.27
N ILE A 579 34.88 18.04 -23.72
CA ILE A 579 34.52 18.55 -22.38
C ILE A 579 33.09 19.10 -22.42
N LYS A 580 32.79 19.99 -23.38
CA LYS A 580 31.46 20.58 -23.54
C LYS A 580 30.36 19.55 -23.81
N ALA A 581 30.64 18.53 -24.62
CA ALA A 581 29.69 17.44 -24.88
C ALA A 581 29.43 16.58 -23.64
N ALA A 582 30.45 16.30 -22.84
CA ALA A 582 30.31 15.57 -21.59
C ALA A 582 29.53 16.37 -20.54
N ASP A 583 29.76 17.68 -20.44
CA ASP A 583 29.05 18.54 -19.50
C ASP A 583 27.57 18.66 -19.89
N LEU A 584 27.26 18.87 -21.17
CA LEU A 584 25.88 18.90 -21.66
C LEU A 584 25.13 17.57 -21.38
N LEU A 585 25.79 16.41 -21.56
CA LEU A 585 25.20 15.11 -21.23
C LEU A 585 24.97 14.94 -19.74
N ARG A 586 25.93 15.35 -18.91
CA ARG A 586 25.82 15.26 -17.45
C ARG A 586 24.64 16.08 -16.97
N ASP A 587 24.54 17.32 -17.43
CA ASP A 587 23.50 18.27 -17.08
C ASP A 587 22.12 17.78 -17.56
N PHE A 588 22.03 17.26 -18.78
CA PHE A 588 20.81 16.67 -19.32
C PHE A 588 20.33 15.44 -18.53
N ILE A 589 21.25 14.58 -18.08
CA ILE A 589 20.91 13.38 -17.30
C ILE A 589 20.49 13.76 -15.88
N LEU A 590 21.25 14.62 -15.21
CA LEU A 590 20.97 15.03 -13.82
C LEU A 590 19.69 15.85 -13.69
N SER A 591 19.27 16.53 -14.75
CA SER A 591 17.99 17.21 -14.83
C SER A 591 16.82 16.29 -15.21
N GLY A 592 17.03 14.98 -15.41
CA GLY A 592 15.95 14.08 -15.83
C GLY A 592 15.43 14.34 -17.24
N GLY A 593 16.27 14.91 -18.12
CA GLY A 593 15.94 15.20 -19.52
C GLY A 593 15.37 16.58 -19.79
N PHE A 594 15.57 17.55 -18.88
CA PHE A 594 15.19 18.95 -19.09
C PHE A 594 16.38 19.79 -19.63
N ASN A 595 16.09 20.78 -20.48
CA ASN A 595 17.12 21.64 -21.08
C ASN A 595 17.79 22.54 -20.01
N ILE A 596 19.13 22.56 -19.95
CA ILE A 596 19.94 23.55 -19.20
C ILE A 596 20.62 24.56 -20.16
N ASP A 597 20.27 24.54 -21.44
CA ASP A 597 20.64 25.61 -22.36
C ASP A 597 19.54 26.68 -22.37
N GLY A 598 19.89 27.92 -21.98
CA GLY A 598 19.02 29.09 -21.95
C GLY A 598 18.55 29.59 -23.33
N ASP A 599 18.06 28.70 -24.18
CA ASP A 599 17.48 29.02 -25.48
C ASP A 599 15.95 29.07 -25.36
N ALA A 600 15.45 30.25 -24.96
CA ALA A 600 14.02 30.58 -24.93
C ALA A 600 13.43 30.87 -26.33
N ASN A 601 14.19 30.67 -27.42
CA ASN A 601 13.80 31.09 -28.77
C ASN A 601 13.46 29.96 -29.76
N ASP A 602 13.57 28.68 -29.39
CA ASP A 602 13.25 27.56 -30.31
C ASP A 602 11.81 27.03 -30.16
N MET A 603 10.89 27.87 -29.71
CA MET A 603 9.44 27.59 -29.80
C MET A 603 8.81 28.02 -31.14
N ASP A 604 9.60 28.50 -32.11
CA ASP A 604 9.09 29.07 -33.37
C ASP A 604 9.59 28.39 -34.67
N ASP A 605 10.28 27.24 -34.61
CA ASP A 605 10.62 26.51 -35.84
C ASP A 605 9.43 25.63 -36.30
N GLY A 606 8.47 26.30 -36.94
CA GLY A 606 7.33 25.73 -37.66
C GLY A 606 7.70 24.98 -38.94
N ASN A 607 8.67 24.07 -38.90
CA ASN A 607 8.97 23.20 -40.04
C ASN A 607 9.60 21.86 -39.64
N THR A 608 8.81 20.96 -39.07
CA THR A 608 9.03 19.52 -39.25
C THR A 608 8.03 19.03 -40.26
N ASP A 609 8.54 18.64 -41.44
CA ASP A 609 7.81 18.06 -42.56
C ASP A 609 6.81 16.99 -42.09
N ALA A 610 5.54 17.37 -42.05
CA ALA A 610 4.40 16.51 -41.78
C ALA A 610 3.93 15.74 -43.04
N ASN A 611 4.76 15.64 -44.09
CA ASN A 611 4.37 15.13 -45.41
C ASN A 611 5.07 13.83 -45.85
N SER A 612 5.71 13.08 -44.95
CA SER A 612 6.25 11.74 -45.28
C SER A 612 5.59 10.56 -44.55
N ILE A 613 4.42 10.77 -43.95
CA ILE A 613 3.62 9.70 -43.32
C ILE A 613 2.15 9.91 -43.72
N HIS A 614 1.93 10.00 -45.03
CA HIS A 614 0.60 10.05 -45.63
C HIS A 614 0.47 8.87 -46.59
N GLU A 615 0.34 7.69 -46.01
CA GLU A 615 -0.29 6.48 -46.56
C GLU A 615 -0.29 5.47 -45.39
N ASP A 616 -1.31 4.62 -45.29
CA ASP A 616 -1.47 3.56 -44.26
C ASP A 616 -2.21 3.91 -42.95
N ALA A 617 -3.22 4.77 -43.01
CA ALA A 617 -4.21 4.90 -41.92
C ALA A 617 -5.67 4.75 -42.37
N ASP A 618 -5.91 4.02 -43.47
CA ASP A 618 -7.25 3.69 -43.96
C ASP A 618 -7.38 2.18 -44.29
N HIS A 619 -7.47 1.31 -43.26
CA HIS A 619 -8.30 0.11 -43.37
C HIS A 619 -8.67 -0.49 -42.02
N TYR A 620 -9.98 -0.53 -41.73
CA TYR A 620 -10.56 -1.25 -40.59
C TYR A 620 -11.04 -2.65 -41.02
N ILE A 621 -10.74 -3.64 -40.17
CA ILE A 621 -11.41 -4.96 -39.95
C ILE A 621 -10.93 -6.16 -40.80
N ASN A 622 -10.05 -6.99 -40.23
CA ASN A 622 -10.15 -8.47 -40.20
C ASN A 622 -9.19 -9.13 -39.18
N GLN A 623 -9.56 -10.30 -38.67
CA GLN A 623 -9.05 -10.98 -37.45
C GLN A 623 -7.66 -11.66 -37.59
N GLY A 624 -6.56 -10.97 -37.25
CA GLY A 624 -5.25 -11.61 -37.02
C GLY A 624 -5.09 -12.13 -35.57
N CYS A 625 -4.23 -13.14 -35.33
CA CYS A 625 -3.96 -13.69 -33.99
C CYS A 625 -2.45 -13.81 -33.66
N SER A 626 -2.08 -14.13 -32.42
CA SER A 626 -0.67 -14.34 -32.05
C SER A 626 -0.14 -15.69 -32.52
N VAL A 627 1.19 -15.87 -32.62
CA VAL A 627 1.81 -17.17 -32.99
C VAL A 627 1.26 -18.32 -32.13
N VAL A 628 1.17 -18.13 -30.81
CA VAL A 628 0.66 -19.15 -29.88
C VAL A 628 -0.82 -19.48 -30.17
N GLN A 629 -1.64 -18.45 -30.38
CA GLN A 629 -3.06 -18.64 -30.73
C GLN A 629 -3.22 -19.35 -32.06
N ARG A 630 -2.40 -19.01 -33.06
CA ARG A 630 -2.42 -19.65 -34.38
C ARG A 630 -2.08 -21.13 -34.28
N ILE A 631 -1.06 -21.48 -33.49
CA ILE A 631 -0.66 -22.89 -33.26
C ILE A 631 -1.79 -23.69 -32.62
N ASP A 632 -2.53 -23.10 -31.68
CA ASP A 632 -3.68 -23.76 -31.05
C ASP A 632 -4.88 -23.95 -32.01
N MET A 633 -5.00 -23.12 -33.05
CA MET A 633 -6.03 -23.24 -34.08
C MET A 633 -5.71 -24.28 -35.16
N ILE A 634 -4.45 -24.73 -35.26
CA ILE A 634 -4.00 -25.65 -36.32
C ILE A 634 -4.03 -27.09 -35.85
N THR A 635 -4.74 -27.94 -36.59
CA THR A 635 -4.64 -29.39 -36.42
C THR A 635 -3.37 -29.91 -37.07
N GLN A 636 -2.41 -30.34 -36.23
CA GLN A 636 -1.13 -30.88 -36.70
C GLN A 636 -1.26 -32.32 -37.22
N PRO A 637 -0.38 -32.75 -38.15
CA PRO A 637 -0.30 -34.15 -38.57
C PRO A 637 0.07 -35.07 -37.40
N ARG A 638 -0.17 -36.38 -37.56
CA ARG A 638 0.15 -37.37 -36.52
C ARG A 638 1.65 -37.37 -36.22
N GLY A 639 2.02 -36.96 -35.01
CA GLY A 639 3.41 -36.79 -34.58
C GLY A 639 3.91 -35.35 -34.63
N GLY A 640 3.11 -34.39 -35.12
CA GLY A 640 3.52 -33.00 -35.30
C GLY A 640 4.26 -32.75 -36.62
N TYR A 641 4.39 -31.49 -37.01
CA TYR A 641 5.22 -31.10 -38.16
C TYR A 641 6.70 -31.43 -37.94
N ILE A 642 7.17 -31.25 -36.70
CA ILE A 642 8.44 -31.78 -36.20
C ILE A 642 8.12 -32.71 -35.04
N ASN A 643 8.55 -33.97 -35.14
CA ASN A 643 8.31 -34.97 -34.11
C ASN A 643 9.20 -34.69 -32.88
N PRO A 644 8.65 -34.50 -31.67
CA PRO A 644 9.47 -34.25 -30.49
C PRO A 644 10.51 -35.34 -30.20
N SER A 645 10.24 -36.60 -30.60
CA SER A 645 11.18 -37.71 -30.42
C SER A 645 12.36 -37.70 -31.42
N SER A 646 12.32 -36.87 -32.46
CA SER A 646 13.46 -36.70 -33.38
C SER A 646 14.45 -35.62 -32.93
N LEU A 647 14.17 -34.91 -31.83
CA LEU A 647 15.10 -33.97 -31.23
C LEU A 647 16.24 -34.74 -30.55
N GLU A 648 17.48 -34.33 -30.77
CA GLU A 648 18.61 -34.76 -29.95
C GLU A 648 18.37 -34.29 -28.52
N CYS A 649 18.46 -35.21 -27.55
CA CYS A 649 18.15 -34.95 -26.14
C CYS A 649 19.41 -35.13 -25.29
N ILE A 650 19.88 -34.05 -24.66
CA ILE A 650 21.10 -34.03 -23.84
C ILE A 650 20.76 -33.59 -22.42
N GLN A 651 21.05 -34.45 -21.44
CA GLN A 651 20.90 -34.14 -20.02
C GLN A 651 22.18 -33.49 -19.49
N LEU A 652 22.11 -32.26 -18.98
CA LEU A 652 23.30 -31.49 -18.57
C LEU A 652 23.72 -31.73 -17.10
N GLY A 653 22.90 -32.41 -16.32
CA GLY A 653 23.15 -32.71 -14.91
C GLY A 653 21.91 -33.29 -14.24
N ALA A 654 21.81 -33.18 -12.92
CA ALA A 654 20.58 -33.51 -12.22
C ALA A 654 19.43 -32.59 -12.66
N GLY A 655 18.23 -33.16 -12.73
CA GLY A 655 17.03 -32.56 -13.29
C GLY A 655 16.06 -32.10 -12.20
N ILE A 656 14.84 -32.62 -12.28
CA ILE A 656 13.72 -32.23 -11.40
C ILE A 656 13.85 -32.79 -9.98
N GLU A 657 14.61 -33.86 -9.81
CA GLU A 657 14.86 -34.55 -8.54
C GLU A 657 15.62 -33.71 -7.51
N GLU A 658 16.29 -32.64 -7.93
CA GLU A 658 16.95 -31.65 -7.05
C GLU A 658 16.02 -30.51 -6.61
N LEU A 659 14.78 -30.46 -7.12
CA LEU A 659 13.85 -29.37 -6.87
C LEU A 659 12.80 -29.78 -5.84
N GLU A 660 12.56 -28.90 -4.89
CA GLU A 660 11.55 -29.08 -3.84
C GLU A 660 10.14 -28.69 -4.35
N PRO A 661 9.05 -29.04 -3.64
CA PRO A 661 7.72 -28.55 -3.97
C PRO A 661 7.63 -27.01 -3.91
N GLU A 662 7.03 -26.40 -4.93
CA GLU A 662 6.83 -24.94 -5.05
C GLU A 662 5.42 -24.54 -4.62
N ASN A 663 5.28 -23.37 -3.99
CA ASN A 663 3.99 -22.82 -3.57
C ASN A 663 3.44 -21.71 -4.50
N VAL A 664 4.20 -21.36 -5.54
CA VAL A 664 3.81 -20.39 -6.58
C VAL A 664 3.34 -21.13 -7.84
N GLN A 665 2.41 -20.52 -8.59
CA GLN A 665 1.91 -21.10 -9.83
C GLN A 665 3.03 -21.32 -10.86
N PRO A 666 3.09 -22.47 -11.56
CA PRO A 666 4.17 -22.80 -12.49
C PRO A 666 4.41 -21.75 -13.59
N GLN A 667 3.37 -21.05 -14.04
CA GLN A 667 3.49 -19.98 -15.03
C GLN A 667 4.30 -18.79 -14.51
N LEU A 668 4.03 -18.33 -13.28
CA LEU A 668 4.77 -17.23 -12.65
C LEU A 668 6.23 -17.62 -12.41
N VAL A 669 6.47 -18.87 -11.96
CA VAL A 669 7.83 -19.41 -11.82
C VAL A 669 8.57 -19.41 -13.17
N GLY A 670 7.88 -19.80 -14.25
CA GLY A 670 8.45 -19.78 -15.60
C GLY A 670 8.86 -18.37 -16.05
N MET A 671 8.00 -17.38 -15.87
CA MET A 671 8.30 -15.99 -16.22
C MET A 671 9.42 -15.40 -15.37
N ALA A 672 9.41 -15.66 -14.06
CA ALA A 672 10.48 -15.21 -13.17
C ALA A 672 11.84 -15.81 -13.57
N VAL A 673 11.90 -17.10 -13.92
CA VAL A 673 13.13 -17.75 -14.40
C VAL A 673 13.59 -17.14 -15.72
N ASP A 674 12.68 -16.89 -16.68
CA ASP A 674 13.02 -16.28 -17.96
C ASP A 674 13.59 -14.86 -17.78
N TYR A 675 12.87 -13.99 -17.06
CA TYR A 675 13.28 -12.59 -16.88
C TYR A 675 14.56 -12.46 -16.05
N LEU A 676 14.70 -13.26 -14.99
CA LEU A 676 15.96 -13.30 -14.22
C LEU A 676 17.10 -13.89 -15.06
N THR A 677 16.85 -14.84 -15.95
CA THR A 677 17.89 -15.35 -16.87
C THR A 677 18.37 -14.26 -17.81
N ARG A 678 17.46 -13.48 -18.42
CA ARG A 678 17.81 -12.33 -19.26
C ARG A 678 18.67 -11.33 -18.47
N PHE A 679 18.22 -10.97 -17.28
CA PHE A 679 18.94 -10.07 -16.38
C PHE A 679 20.35 -10.58 -16.03
N MET A 680 20.46 -11.83 -15.57
CA MET A 680 21.74 -12.44 -15.16
C MET A 680 22.70 -12.67 -16.33
N THR A 681 22.21 -12.65 -17.57
CA THR A 681 23.01 -12.79 -18.80
C THR A 681 23.23 -11.44 -19.50
N GLY A 682 22.94 -10.31 -18.84
CA GLY A 682 23.35 -8.97 -19.29
C GLY A 682 22.24 -8.07 -19.84
N THR A 683 20.98 -8.52 -19.88
CA THR A 683 19.83 -7.66 -20.25
C THR A 683 19.50 -6.74 -19.07
N LEU A 684 19.10 -5.49 -19.32
CA LEU A 684 18.76 -4.60 -18.21
C LEU A 684 17.54 -5.12 -17.45
N VAL A 685 17.54 -4.99 -16.11
CA VAL A 685 16.43 -5.47 -15.27
C VAL A 685 15.08 -4.89 -15.71
N ARG A 686 15.05 -3.61 -16.10
CA ARG A 686 13.83 -2.95 -16.60
C ARG A 686 13.34 -3.54 -17.91
N GLU A 687 14.24 -3.89 -18.82
CA GLU A 687 13.90 -4.47 -20.13
C GLU A 687 13.43 -5.92 -19.96
N ALA A 688 14.12 -6.69 -19.13
CA ALA A 688 13.73 -8.06 -18.80
C ALA A 688 12.31 -8.11 -18.22
N PHE A 689 11.92 -7.14 -17.39
CA PHE A 689 10.60 -7.05 -16.76
C PHE A 689 9.65 -6.04 -17.44
N ALA A 690 9.91 -5.62 -18.68
CA ALA A 690 9.17 -4.54 -19.33
C ALA A 690 7.66 -4.83 -19.46
N VAL A 691 7.29 -6.08 -19.75
CA VAL A 691 5.88 -6.50 -19.85
C VAL A 691 5.18 -6.39 -18.49
N SER A 692 5.86 -6.80 -17.41
CA SER A 692 5.34 -6.65 -16.05
C SER A 692 5.17 -5.18 -15.68
N MET A 693 6.10 -4.31 -16.08
CA MET A 693 5.99 -2.86 -15.86
C MET A 693 4.81 -2.26 -16.61
N LEU A 694 4.60 -2.64 -17.87
CA LEU A 694 3.44 -2.21 -18.66
C LEU A 694 2.12 -2.66 -18.00
N GLY A 695 2.07 -3.90 -17.52
CA GLY A 695 0.90 -4.43 -16.83
C GLY A 695 0.64 -3.78 -15.48
N ALA A 696 1.69 -3.36 -14.76
CA ALA A 696 1.54 -2.62 -13.52
C ALA A 696 1.03 -1.20 -13.78
N ASN A 697 1.54 -0.54 -14.81
CA ASN A 697 1.09 0.78 -15.21
C ASN A 697 -0.36 0.78 -15.69
N SER A 698 -0.82 -0.27 -16.38
CA SER A 698 -2.22 -0.38 -16.84
C SER A 698 -3.23 -0.58 -15.72
N VAL A 699 -2.77 -0.92 -14.50
CA VAL A 699 -3.61 -1.07 -13.29
C VAL A 699 -3.20 -0.10 -12.19
N ASP A 700 -2.52 0.99 -12.54
CA ASP A 700 -2.11 2.08 -11.63
C ASP A 700 -1.19 1.65 -10.46
N HIS A 701 -0.44 0.57 -10.65
CA HIS A 701 0.55 0.04 -9.69
C HIS A 701 2.00 0.37 -10.12
N GLY A 702 2.20 1.35 -11.01
CA GLY A 702 3.50 1.71 -11.59
C GLY A 702 4.57 1.99 -10.54
N PHE A 703 4.26 2.80 -9.52
CA PHE A 703 5.21 3.11 -8.44
C PHE A 703 5.60 1.89 -7.62
N ARG A 704 4.65 0.98 -7.33
CA ARG A 704 4.95 -0.29 -6.64
C ARG A 704 5.85 -1.17 -7.50
N ALA A 705 5.59 -1.25 -8.80
CA ALA A 705 6.42 -1.99 -9.73
C ALA A 705 7.84 -1.42 -9.80
N GLU A 706 8.02 -0.09 -9.76
CA GLU A 706 9.33 0.56 -9.65
C GLU A 706 10.06 0.19 -8.35
N LEU A 707 9.37 0.16 -7.21
CA LEU A 707 9.95 -0.27 -5.94
C LEU A 707 10.40 -1.73 -5.97
N LEU A 708 9.60 -2.62 -6.58
CA LEU A 708 9.96 -4.04 -6.74
C LEU A 708 11.14 -4.18 -7.70
N LEU A 709 11.12 -3.48 -8.83
CA LEU A 709 12.19 -3.49 -9.82
C LEU A 709 13.53 -3.04 -9.20
N GLY A 710 13.51 -2.00 -8.35
CA GLY A 710 14.70 -1.50 -7.65
C GLY A 710 15.30 -2.46 -6.61
N ARG A 711 14.54 -3.48 -6.19
CA ARG A 711 15.02 -4.54 -5.27
C ARG A 711 15.69 -5.70 -5.99
N ILE A 712 15.48 -5.85 -7.30
CA ILE A 712 16.07 -6.93 -8.11
C ILE A 712 17.51 -6.55 -8.46
N LYS A 713 18.47 -7.11 -7.71
CA LYS A 713 19.92 -6.85 -7.85
C LYS A 713 20.73 -8.09 -8.21
N GLY A 714 20.14 -9.27 -8.11
CA GLY A 714 20.81 -10.55 -8.38
C GLY A 714 19.89 -11.74 -8.14
N LEU A 715 20.43 -12.80 -7.54
CA LEU A 715 19.71 -14.05 -7.21
C LEU A 715 19.61 -14.30 -5.69
N ASP A 716 19.79 -13.26 -4.88
CA ASP A 716 19.47 -13.32 -3.46
C ASP A 716 17.95 -13.44 -3.23
N ASP A 717 17.56 -13.77 -1.99
CA ASP A 717 16.16 -14.01 -1.63
C ASP A 717 15.25 -12.81 -1.90
N GLU A 718 15.75 -11.59 -1.66
CA GLU A 718 14.98 -10.36 -1.86
C GLU A 718 14.76 -10.11 -3.35
N SER A 719 15.81 -10.26 -4.17
CA SER A 719 15.73 -10.12 -5.62
C SER A 719 14.74 -11.11 -6.25
N ILE A 720 14.79 -12.39 -5.86
CA ILE A 720 13.89 -13.42 -6.41
C ILE A 720 12.44 -13.18 -5.96
N THR A 721 12.24 -12.78 -4.71
CA THR A 721 10.91 -12.44 -4.19
C THR A 721 10.33 -11.23 -4.93
N ALA A 722 11.14 -10.20 -5.17
CA ALA A 722 10.72 -9.02 -5.92
C ALA A 722 10.39 -9.36 -7.38
N ALA A 723 11.19 -10.21 -8.02
CA ALA A 723 10.93 -10.69 -9.37
C ALA A 723 9.60 -11.45 -9.50
N ILE A 724 9.28 -12.34 -8.56
CA ILE A 724 8.01 -13.08 -8.55
C ILE A 724 6.82 -12.13 -8.40
N ASN A 725 6.90 -11.19 -7.46
CA ASN A 725 5.85 -10.20 -7.25
C ASN A 725 5.65 -9.28 -8.46
N LEU A 726 6.74 -8.99 -9.18
CA LEU A 726 6.68 -8.15 -10.37
C LEU A 726 6.01 -8.88 -11.54
N VAL A 727 6.34 -10.15 -11.78
CA VAL A 727 5.71 -10.94 -12.87
C VAL A 727 4.23 -11.27 -12.63
N CYS A 728 3.67 -10.98 -11.45
CA CYS A 728 2.22 -11.04 -11.25
C CYS A 728 1.47 -10.05 -12.16
N TYR A 729 2.09 -8.92 -12.50
CA TYR A 729 1.49 -7.90 -13.37
C TYR A 729 1.48 -8.26 -14.85
N ASP A 730 2.21 -9.30 -15.27
CA ASP A 730 2.28 -9.70 -16.69
C ASP A 730 0.90 -10.05 -17.26
N ASN A 731 0.02 -10.62 -16.44
CA ASN A 731 -1.35 -10.95 -16.84
C ASN A 731 -2.18 -9.70 -17.11
N CYS A 732 -1.93 -8.60 -16.40
CA CYS A 732 -2.61 -7.30 -16.59
C CYS A 732 -2.19 -6.62 -17.91
N ALA A 733 -0.94 -6.81 -18.35
CA ALA A 733 -0.50 -6.36 -19.67
C ALA A 733 -1.19 -7.13 -20.81
N ARG A 734 -1.41 -8.43 -20.60
CA ARG A 734 -1.90 -9.35 -21.65
C ARG A 734 -3.43 -9.46 -21.70
N ARG A 735 -4.15 -9.06 -20.64
CA ARG A 735 -5.62 -9.10 -20.55
C ARG A 735 -6.17 -7.93 -19.72
N ALA A 736 -6.99 -7.09 -20.36
CA ALA A 736 -7.63 -5.93 -19.72
C ALA A 736 -8.56 -6.29 -18.52
N SER A 737 -9.01 -7.55 -18.42
CA SER A 737 -9.88 -8.02 -17.33
C SER A 737 -9.16 -8.94 -16.34
N ALA A 738 -7.82 -8.93 -16.31
CA ALA A 738 -7.06 -9.74 -15.35
C ALA A 738 -7.30 -9.24 -13.91
N PRO A 739 -7.38 -10.15 -12.91
CA PRO A 739 -7.40 -9.75 -11.51
C PRO A 739 -6.16 -8.91 -11.18
N ILE A 740 -6.37 -7.75 -10.56
CA ILE A 740 -5.27 -6.89 -10.11
C ILE A 740 -4.56 -7.61 -8.94
N PRO A 741 -3.23 -7.79 -9.00
CA PRO A 741 -2.48 -8.39 -7.90
C PRO A 741 -2.68 -7.59 -6.61
N SER A 742 -3.10 -8.23 -5.51
CA SER A 742 -3.35 -7.53 -4.24
C SER A 742 -2.05 -7.20 -3.49
N GLU A 743 -2.11 -6.32 -2.49
CA GLU A 743 -0.92 -5.88 -1.75
C GLU A 743 -0.17 -7.03 -1.05
N ASP A 744 -0.89 -8.12 -0.73
CA ASP A 744 -0.43 -9.31 -0.01
C ASP A 744 0.07 -10.46 -0.93
N ASP A 745 0.01 -10.33 -2.26
CA ASP A 745 0.15 -11.46 -3.17
C ASP A 745 1.58 -11.79 -3.61
N THR A 746 2.30 -12.49 -2.74
CA THR A 746 2.78 -13.87 -2.94
C THR A 746 3.67 -14.22 -1.75
N MET A 747 3.16 -15.01 -0.81
CA MET A 747 3.98 -15.63 0.24
C MET A 747 4.91 -16.67 -0.40
N VAL A 748 5.97 -16.24 -1.08
CA VAL A 748 6.93 -17.14 -1.71
C VAL A 748 7.72 -17.85 -0.61
N ASP A 749 7.65 -19.18 -0.58
CA ASP A 749 8.43 -19.95 0.39
C ASP A 749 9.90 -20.10 -0.05
N GLN A 750 10.73 -20.50 0.91
CA GLN A 750 12.16 -20.69 0.66
C GLN A 750 12.46 -21.80 -0.36
N SER A 751 11.60 -22.81 -0.45
CA SER A 751 11.70 -23.88 -1.46
C SER A 751 11.57 -23.33 -2.87
N THR A 752 10.57 -22.48 -3.11
CA THR A 752 10.34 -21.83 -4.41
C THR A 752 11.47 -20.89 -4.79
N ILE A 753 11.96 -20.08 -3.84
CA ILE A 753 13.10 -19.18 -4.05
C ILE A 753 14.35 -20.00 -4.44
N SER A 754 14.63 -21.07 -3.70
CA SER A 754 15.77 -21.97 -3.97
C SER A 754 15.68 -22.61 -5.35
N ASN A 755 14.51 -23.12 -5.73
CA ASN A 755 14.29 -23.72 -7.04
C ASN A 755 14.52 -22.73 -8.18
N ILE A 756 13.99 -21.50 -8.09
CA ILE A 756 14.21 -20.45 -9.10
C ILE A 756 15.69 -20.13 -9.21
N ARG A 757 16.40 -19.98 -8.08
CA ARG A 757 17.85 -19.77 -8.08
C ARG A 757 18.60 -20.88 -8.81
N ILE A 758 18.26 -22.14 -8.55
CA ILE A 758 18.85 -23.30 -9.22
C ILE A 758 18.58 -23.23 -10.73
N MET A 759 17.34 -22.99 -11.14
CA MET A 759 16.95 -22.93 -12.54
C MET A 759 17.63 -21.78 -13.30
N VAL A 760 17.71 -20.59 -12.72
CA VAL A 760 18.42 -19.44 -13.33
C VAL A 760 19.92 -19.70 -13.39
N THR A 761 20.51 -20.31 -12.36
CA THR A 761 21.94 -20.68 -12.39
C THR A 761 22.24 -21.70 -13.49
N ARG A 762 21.37 -22.71 -13.67
CA ARG A 762 21.46 -23.67 -14.77
C ARG A 762 21.35 -22.98 -16.14
N ALA A 763 20.44 -22.02 -16.28
CA ALA A 763 20.28 -21.22 -17.49
C ALA A 763 21.49 -20.32 -17.82
N VAL A 764 22.09 -19.67 -16.83
CA VAL A 764 23.33 -18.89 -17.03
C VAL A 764 24.45 -19.81 -17.51
N LYS A 765 24.63 -20.97 -16.86
CA LYS A 765 25.62 -21.97 -17.26
C LYS A 765 25.36 -22.52 -18.68
N PHE A 766 24.10 -22.71 -19.05
CA PHE A 766 23.73 -23.14 -20.40
C PHE A 766 24.31 -22.19 -21.47
N PHE A 767 24.30 -20.88 -21.26
CA PHE A 767 24.91 -19.92 -22.20
C PHE A 767 26.45 -19.94 -22.18
N GLU A 768 27.09 -20.46 -21.12
CA GLU A 768 28.53 -20.74 -21.14
C GLU A 768 28.86 -21.90 -22.09
N ASP A 769 28.00 -22.93 -22.11
CA ASP A 769 28.20 -24.16 -22.90
C ASP A 769 27.75 -24.02 -24.36
N TYR A 770 26.65 -23.32 -24.63
CA TYR A 770 26.02 -23.20 -25.96
C TYR A 770 26.25 -21.82 -26.63
N GLY A 771 27.07 -20.98 -26.01
CA GLY A 771 27.50 -19.68 -26.50
C GLY A 771 26.64 -18.52 -25.98
N PRO A 772 27.19 -17.29 -25.97
CA PRO A 772 26.46 -16.12 -25.50
C PRO A 772 25.25 -15.85 -26.41
N LYS A 773 24.19 -15.32 -25.81
CA LYS A 773 23.03 -14.86 -26.57
C LYS A 773 23.43 -13.70 -27.49
N VAL A 774 22.96 -13.78 -28.74
CA VAL A 774 23.09 -12.76 -29.79
C VAL A 774 21.87 -11.85 -29.80
N LEU A 775 20.68 -12.41 -29.58
CA LEU A 775 19.41 -11.70 -29.51
C LEU A 775 18.50 -12.34 -28.46
N ASP A 776 17.74 -11.56 -27.70
CA ASP A 776 16.73 -12.03 -26.76
C ASP A 776 15.47 -11.16 -26.78
N GLY A 777 14.32 -11.76 -26.47
CA GLY A 777 13.05 -11.03 -26.32
C GLY A 777 12.61 -10.23 -27.54
N PHE A 778 12.78 -10.79 -28.74
CA PHE A 778 12.56 -10.11 -30.02
C PHE A 778 11.16 -10.38 -30.60
N THR A 779 10.68 -9.44 -31.41
CA THR A 779 9.45 -9.57 -32.21
C THR A 779 9.79 -10.00 -33.65
N MET A 780 8.79 -10.23 -34.50
CA MET A 780 8.98 -10.64 -35.90
C MET A 780 8.63 -9.50 -36.86
N GLU A 781 9.07 -8.28 -36.56
CA GLU A 781 8.77 -7.10 -37.37
C GLU A 781 9.22 -7.31 -38.83
N GLY A 782 8.33 -7.03 -39.79
CA GLY A 782 8.51 -7.35 -41.21
C GLY A 782 8.15 -8.78 -41.62
N GLY A 783 8.06 -9.71 -40.66
CA GLY A 783 7.67 -11.11 -40.88
C GLY A 783 6.21 -11.43 -40.54
N TYR A 784 5.41 -10.48 -40.04
CA TYR A 784 4.00 -10.70 -39.74
C TYR A 784 3.11 -10.84 -40.99
N THR A 785 1.97 -11.52 -40.85
CA THR A 785 1.00 -11.78 -41.93
C THR A 785 -0.42 -11.39 -41.49
N ASP A 786 -1.39 -11.49 -42.40
CA ASP A 786 -2.82 -11.34 -42.08
C ASP A 786 -3.32 -12.40 -41.07
N LYS A 787 -2.68 -13.57 -41.02
CA LYS A 787 -2.99 -14.66 -40.08
C LYS A 787 -2.27 -14.51 -38.73
N ILE A 788 -1.03 -14.01 -38.73
CA ILE A 788 -0.19 -13.87 -37.53
C ILE A 788 0.31 -12.44 -37.41
N ILE A 789 -0.19 -11.71 -36.41
CA ILE A 789 0.09 -10.28 -36.23
C ILE A 789 1.00 -9.97 -35.04
N THR A 790 1.22 -10.94 -34.14
CA THR A 790 2.07 -10.78 -32.95
C THR A 790 2.79 -12.08 -32.59
N GLY A 791 3.96 -11.98 -31.97
CA GLY A 791 4.75 -13.13 -31.54
C GLY A 791 6.10 -12.71 -30.98
N ASP A 792 6.52 -13.37 -29.90
CA ASP A 792 7.69 -13.02 -29.10
C ASP A 792 8.62 -14.24 -28.99
N GLY A 793 9.85 -14.10 -29.49
CA GLY A 793 10.88 -15.13 -29.40
C GLY A 793 11.76 -14.99 -28.15
N ASP A 794 12.30 -16.11 -27.68
CA ASP A 794 13.08 -16.15 -26.43
C ASP A 794 14.54 -15.77 -26.66
N PHE A 795 15.36 -16.66 -27.25
CA PHE A 795 16.81 -16.44 -27.38
C PHE A 795 17.37 -16.94 -28.71
N ILE A 796 18.39 -16.26 -29.22
CA ILE A 796 19.24 -16.71 -30.32
C ILE A 796 20.68 -16.74 -29.83
N THR A 797 21.38 -17.85 -30.05
CA THR A 797 22.86 -17.89 -30.00
C THR A 797 23.41 -17.90 -31.43
N SER A 798 24.74 -17.91 -31.60
CA SER A 798 25.38 -17.73 -32.92
C SER A 798 24.85 -18.64 -34.05
N ASP A 799 24.34 -19.83 -33.72
CA ASP A 799 23.88 -20.83 -34.68
C ASP A 799 22.52 -21.47 -34.34
N THR A 800 21.85 -21.04 -33.27
CA THR A 800 20.66 -21.75 -32.75
C THR A 800 19.58 -20.80 -32.24
N LEU A 801 18.34 -21.07 -32.66
CA LEU A 801 17.15 -20.45 -32.08
C LEU A 801 16.68 -21.29 -30.89
N TRP A 802 16.60 -20.67 -29.72
CA TRP A 802 16.26 -21.31 -28.46
C TRP A 802 14.91 -20.82 -27.93
N ASP A 803 14.09 -21.76 -27.48
CA ASP A 803 12.87 -21.53 -26.73
C ASP A 803 13.03 -22.14 -25.33
N PHE A 804 12.88 -21.33 -24.29
CA PHE A 804 13.06 -21.76 -22.90
C PHE A 804 11.73 -22.24 -22.35
N LYS A 805 11.67 -23.51 -21.92
CA LYS A 805 10.45 -24.12 -21.40
C LYS A 805 10.64 -24.61 -19.97
N VAL A 806 10.14 -23.85 -19.00
CA VAL A 806 10.16 -24.21 -17.58
C VAL A 806 8.99 -25.17 -17.26
N SER A 807 9.12 -26.44 -17.68
CA SER A 807 8.05 -27.45 -17.62
C SER A 807 8.50 -28.71 -16.88
N LYS A 808 7.57 -29.38 -16.18
CA LYS A 808 7.82 -30.72 -15.59
C LYS A 808 7.83 -31.83 -16.65
N ASN A 809 7.31 -31.55 -17.84
CA ASN A 809 7.19 -32.50 -18.94
C ASN A 809 8.17 -32.18 -20.09
N PRO A 810 8.66 -33.21 -20.82
CA PRO A 810 9.41 -33.02 -22.06
C PRO A 810 8.64 -32.24 -23.14
N PRO A 811 9.32 -31.74 -24.18
CA PRO A 811 8.69 -31.02 -25.28
C PRO A 811 7.60 -31.82 -25.99
N ASN A 812 6.59 -31.10 -26.46
CA ASN A 812 5.49 -31.66 -27.25
C ASN A 812 5.47 -31.02 -28.66
N SER A 813 4.60 -31.53 -29.53
CA SER A 813 4.51 -31.09 -30.93
C SER A 813 4.07 -29.63 -31.10
N ARG A 814 3.49 -28.99 -30.08
CA ARG A 814 3.18 -27.55 -30.14
C ARG A 814 4.44 -26.71 -30.00
N TYR A 815 5.35 -27.08 -29.11
CA TYR A 815 6.60 -26.35 -28.92
C TYR A 815 7.52 -26.48 -30.13
N THR A 816 7.57 -27.66 -30.76
CA THR A 816 8.36 -27.85 -31.98
C THR A 816 7.77 -27.09 -33.17
N LEU A 817 6.44 -27.01 -33.29
CA LEU A 817 5.80 -26.13 -34.28
C LEU A 817 6.05 -24.65 -34.00
N GLN A 818 6.05 -24.23 -32.73
CA GLN A 818 6.35 -22.84 -32.34
C GLN A 818 7.74 -22.41 -32.79
N LEU A 819 8.76 -23.22 -32.52
CA LEU A 819 10.14 -22.97 -32.98
C LEU A 819 10.24 -22.90 -34.51
N LEU A 820 9.56 -23.80 -35.21
CA LEU A 820 9.56 -23.80 -36.67
C LEU A 820 8.93 -22.51 -37.20
N VAL A 821 7.78 -22.08 -36.65
CA VAL A 821 7.13 -20.82 -37.02
C VAL A 821 8.03 -19.63 -36.75
N TYR A 822 8.66 -19.56 -35.57
CA TYR A 822 9.56 -18.46 -35.22
C TYR A 822 10.78 -18.39 -36.13
N TRP A 823 11.39 -19.52 -36.47
CA TRP A 823 12.52 -19.53 -37.40
C TRP A 823 12.13 -19.05 -38.80
N ARG A 824 11.01 -19.57 -39.33
CA ARG A 824 10.53 -19.15 -40.66
C ARG A 824 10.13 -17.68 -40.66
N MET A 825 9.40 -17.21 -39.65
CA MET A 825 9.03 -15.80 -39.57
C MET A 825 10.23 -14.87 -39.42
N GLY A 826 11.22 -15.28 -38.61
CA GLY A 826 12.42 -14.49 -38.41
C GLY A 826 13.26 -14.32 -39.68
N LEU A 827 13.29 -15.32 -40.58
CA LEU A 827 13.94 -15.20 -41.90
C LEU A 827 13.25 -14.17 -42.81
N HIS A 828 11.98 -13.89 -42.59
CA HIS A 828 11.20 -12.87 -43.31
C HIS A 828 11.13 -11.53 -42.55
N SER A 829 11.72 -11.46 -41.35
CA SER A 829 11.72 -10.27 -40.51
C SER A 829 12.94 -9.37 -40.78
N ILE A 830 13.00 -8.24 -40.09
CA ILE A 830 14.17 -7.34 -40.09
C ILE A 830 15.43 -7.95 -39.44
N HIS A 831 15.29 -9.09 -38.75
CA HIS A 831 16.37 -9.73 -37.99
C HIS A 831 17.26 -10.60 -38.87
N SER A 832 18.41 -10.04 -39.29
CA SER A 832 19.41 -10.74 -40.09
C SER A 832 20.03 -11.96 -39.37
N GLU A 833 19.96 -12.02 -38.04
CA GLU A 833 20.45 -13.09 -37.17
C GLU A 833 19.84 -14.45 -37.52
N PHE A 834 18.61 -14.47 -38.05
CA PHE A 834 17.94 -15.72 -38.44
C PHE A 834 18.63 -16.44 -39.60
N GLN A 835 19.44 -15.73 -40.40
CA GLN A 835 20.17 -16.30 -41.53
C GLN A 835 21.33 -17.22 -41.08
N SER A 836 21.83 -17.07 -39.85
CA SER A 836 22.93 -17.89 -39.33
C SER A 836 22.45 -19.12 -38.55
N ILE A 837 21.14 -19.31 -38.41
CA ILE A 837 20.55 -20.41 -37.64
C ILE A 837 20.72 -21.74 -38.38
N LYS A 838 21.39 -22.67 -37.70
CA LYS A 838 21.59 -24.07 -38.12
C LYS A 838 20.75 -25.04 -37.31
N TYR A 839 20.28 -24.63 -36.14
CA TYR A 839 19.55 -25.51 -35.25
C TYR A 839 18.34 -24.82 -34.62
N LEU A 840 17.30 -25.60 -34.35
CA LEU A 840 16.17 -25.21 -33.50
C LEU A 840 16.29 -25.97 -32.18
N GLY A 841 16.18 -25.26 -31.07
CA GLY A 841 16.46 -25.81 -29.76
C GLY A 841 15.44 -25.42 -28.68
N ILE A 842 15.18 -26.34 -27.76
CA ILE A 842 14.43 -26.11 -26.52
C ILE A 842 15.35 -26.40 -25.35
N TYR A 843 15.48 -25.44 -24.43
CA TYR A 843 16.14 -25.70 -23.16
C TYR A 843 15.11 -25.69 -22.03
N ASN A 844 15.14 -26.72 -21.19
CA ASN A 844 14.28 -26.81 -20.02
C ASN A 844 15.13 -26.77 -18.75
N PRO A 845 15.25 -25.61 -18.07
CA PRO A 845 16.09 -25.48 -16.87
C PRO A 845 15.56 -26.27 -15.66
N ARG A 846 14.26 -26.62 -15.67
CA ARG A 846 13.64 -27.43 -14.61
C ARG A 846 14.04 -28.90 -14.72
N LEU A 847 14.06 -29.44 -15.94
CA LEU A 847 14.56 -30.79 -16.22
C LEU A 847 16.08 -30.82 -16.40
N ASN A 848 16.71 -29.67 -16.62
CA ASN A 848 18.11 -29.49 -16.99
C ASN A 848 18.50 -30.26 -18.27
N THR A 849 17.62 -30.16 -19.27
CA THR A 849 17.70 -30.94 -20.52
C THR A 849 17.65 -30.01 -21.73
N VAL A 850 18.53 -30.28 -22.70
CA VAL A 850 18.57 -29.62 -24.01
C VAL A 850 17.95 -30.54 -25.04
N TYR A 851 17.09 -29.98 -25.88
CA TYR A 851 16.51 -30.64 -27.05
C TYR A 851 16.89 -29.85 -28.30
N ARG A 852 17.47 -30.47 -29.32
CA ARG A 852 17.96 -29.75 -30.51
C ARG A 852 17.70 -30.53 -31.79
N ILE A 853 17.44 -29.83 -32.89
CA ILE A 853 17.34 -30.42 -34.23
C ILE A 853 18.04 -29.54 -35.25
N ASP A 854 18.70 -30.18 -36.22
CA ASP A 854 19.33 -29.50 -37.36
C ASP A 854 18.24 -29.05 -38.34
N VAL A 855 18.26 -27.78 -38.75
CA VAL A 855 17.27 -27.23 -39.68
C VAL A 855 17.30 -27.93 -41.03
N ASP A 856 18.47 -28.43 -41.47
CA ASP A 856 18.64 -29.15 -42.73
C ASP A 856 18.02 -30.55 -42.70
N SER A 857 17.73 -31.07 -41.50
CA SER A 857 17.02 -32.34 -41.32
C SER A 857 15.49 -32.22 -41.45
N ILE A 858 14.96 -30.99 -41.50
CA ILE A 858 13.52 -30.74 -41.63
C ILE A 858 13.13 -30.87 -43.12
N PRO A 859 12.16 -31.74 -43.48
CA PRO A 859 11.77 -31.90 -44.88
C PRO A 859 11.23 -30.60 -45.50
N ALA A 860 11.61 -30.32 -46.75
CA ALA A 860 11.16 -29.12 -47.47
C ALA A 860 9.63 -29.02 -47.57
N GLU A 861 8.94 -30.15 -47.72
CA GLU A 861 7.47 -30.24 -47.75
C GLU A 861 6.83 -29.76 -46.43
N VAL A 862 7.51 -29.99 -45.29
CA VAL A 862 7.06 -29.51 -43.97
C VAL A 862 7.22 -28.00 -43.87
N ILE A 863 8.34 -27.45 -44.36
CA ILE A 863 8.59 -26.00 -44.37
C ILE A 863 7.54 -25.29 -45.24
N GLU A 864 7.32 -25.78 -46.46
CA GLU A 864 6.33 -25.21 -47.39
C GLU A 864 4.91 -25.25 -46.80
N ALA A 865 4.54 -26.38 -46.18
CA ALA A 865 3.24 -26.50 -45.53
C ALA A 865 3.08 -25.52 -44.36
N VAL A 866 4.12 -25.31 -43.54
CA VAL A 866 4.06 -24.37 -42.41
C VAL A 866 4.01 -22.92 -42.89
N GLU A 867 4.83 -22.53 -43.87
CA GLU A 867 4.83 -21.17 -44.42
C GLU A 867 3.47 -20.81 -45.04
N LYS A 868 2.89 -21.71 -45.83
CA LYS A 868 1.63 -21.46 -46.51
C LYS A 868 0.40 -21.59 -45.60
N ASP A 869 0.28 -22.74 -44.92
CA ASP A 869 -0.96 -23.11 -44.25
C ASP A 869 -1.02 -22.56 -42.81
N VAL A 870 0.12 -22.48 -42.13
CA VAL A 870 0.21 -21.99 -40.74
C VAL A 870 0.46 -20.49 -40.70
N ILE A 871 1.52 -20.01 -41.35
CA ILE A 871 1.97 -18.60 -41.28
C ILE A 871 1.19 -17.72 -42.25
N GLY A 872 1.00 -18.16 -43.50
CA GLY A 872 0.29 -17.41 -44.55
C GLY A 872 1.18 -16.52 -45.41
N TYR A 873 2.40 -16.96 -45.71
CA TYR A 873 3.23 -16.33 -46.75
C TYR A 873 2.79 -16.69 -48.17
#